data_AF-A0A260YN69-F1
#
_entry.id   AF-A0A260YN69-F1
#
_cell.length_a   1.000
_cell.length_b   1.000
_cell.length_c   1.000
_cell.angle_alpha   90.00
_cell.angle_beta   90.00
_cell.angle_gamma   90.00
#
_symmetry.space_group_name_H-M   'P 1'
#
loop_
_entity.id
_entity.type
_entity.pdbx_description
1 polymer ?
#
loop_
_entity_poly.entity_id
_entity_poly.type
_entity_poly.pdbx_seq_one_letter_code
_entity_poly.pdbx_strand_id
1 'polypeptide(L)'
;MNGWGLHVSLLLRKAFSANRFVSTSTFFFRPVSTLSQVMPVDRSLYIIPNDSPVCQLDAEDAFKTLSEKERKYAHYVAKASFDGALAVFLQVSPESAPIFYVLYRLFKAETVDQLKEKAIAVGFTEAEWQAFLVYTAAFYNNSGNYKGFGDSKFVPGVEQTKIRALIEKSAVGTDEKVLKTWESVESKIGSLETTELQLGFGDKGVTCYHSSNVTQEDSEKIDRFFKQRNLAFWNTRLFKEVGADGKTTFTIKLASSEEGVVSEPEEFEGVVIQIIRGDYSLLMKRTHEWLAKAIPVVANKNQEEMLKKYIEHFKNGDIDSHKDGSRYWIKDVGPAVESYIGFIENYRDPAGTRSEFEGFVAAVNKETSKKFQALVSNAEEILKQLPWGADYEKDTFLKPKQKMNFLDEHDEELMFKFHKDSFEVQVGLHELLGHGSGKLFQKNADGTFNFDNNKVKDIITGGPIATWYEPGETWSSKFGVLASAYEECRAEAVGYVLCCNPDILKIFGYTGELAHDVKYVNWLSEIRAGLLALEFYQADQKKWGQAHCYARYVLTKVVLEAGKGFVKIEETKGEDGKPDLHFKLDRNLIDSVGRPAVNAFLAKLQAYKSTGDFEGGKKLFESYGAVGETELQWREICIVRRKPRRIFVQPNTVENNGEISLVTYPAEVSGVIQSFVERYDKRAEESVSLDEKMNLYSWKTAVQSAEVSEDGQYLVVIAMDAQVYETELITSVKLQEHDNEYLEATFCAVSPRKDKYITASYSGYLSEFKSFARDPVRREPYPNVKQISHMKFSRDAKFLAIGHLDGGIDLLYAEDFKNYHKYEVHSMRIRKIEFLPGDDRFLTACDDRLIKLNSVADFHETDPSRSTKAIRVYSAHDAPVIGLTIDVKSGGDDAMICVYGIPGVGEESPEHEHAQEEEELSDEHDDQQENEPPSGYSQSAEQSDFANHNEDTEATPTAQYQEYNPYAEPRTPPQEENDDDLGDYVYNTTTQRSDPTRKCTRCSRLFNRKSTFAYPKLCQYHPLKSEDVNGIKHHLCCFKRVGTSKGCQSHPFHVHSQPSENVLEKFVMTPKPVSSRDYRSNKVFGLDVEMVHTENGLEAGRISLVDCQGRILIDEFIKPEGRIVHLNTQFSGIEMNHLDDAKSLKQIHKLMFQFINQSSIIVGHGLSNDFKALQLVHLKVIDTGLIVTTENGKMMSLKRLAKKLLDVDIQERVGGHDSIEDAMTCLKIAEKLVNMY
;
A
#
# COMPACT_ATOMS: atom_id res chain seq x y z
N MET A 1 -24.25 -84.62 57.19
CA MET A 1 -24.21 -83.43 58.09
C MET A 1 -23.54 -82.32 57.28
N ASN A 2 -24.17 -81.26 56.78
CA ASN A 2 -25.44 -80.54 57.06
C ASN A 2 -25.30 -79.36 58.07
N GLY A 3 -25.50 -78.11 57.61
CA GLY A 3 -26.43 -77.17 58.28
C GLY A 3 -25.94 -75.81 58.86
N TRP A 4 -26.69 -74.75 58.50
CA TRP A 4 -27.13 -73.58 59.31
C TRP A 4 -26.12 -72.55 59.91
N GLY A 5 -26.39 -71.23 59.74
CA GLY A 5 -26.34 -70.31 60.91
C GLY A 5 -25.70 -68.90 60.88
N LEU A 6 -26.13 -67.98 59.99
CA LEU A 6 -26.34 -66.53 60.26
C LEU A 6 -25.12 -65.61 60.61
N HIS A 7 -25.30 -64.51 61.39
CA HIS A 7 -24.46 -63.28 61.42
C HIS A 7 -25.12 -61.99 62.01
N VAL A 8 -25.43 -61.73 63.30
CA VAL A 8 -25.53 -62.53 64.56
C VAL A 8 -25.95 -63.96 64.26
N SER A 9 -25.16 -65.02 64.50
CA SER A 9 -23.79 -65.17 65.07
C SER A 9 -23.03 -66.30 64.31
N LEU A 10 -21.75 -66.21 63.87
CA LEU A 10 -20.64 -65.36 64.33
C LEU A 10 -19.34 -65.33 63.42
N LEU A 11 -18.81 -64.14 63.08
CA LEU A 11 -17.38 -63.77 62.77
C LEU A 11 -16.59 -64.18 61.47
N LEU A 12 -15.71 -63.24 61.03
CA LEU A 12 -14.28 -63.32 60.58
C LEU A 12 -13.70 -64.11 59.35
N ARG A 13 -12.79 -63.40 58.64
CA ARG A 13 -11.36 -63.72 58.27
C ARG A 13 -10.92 -64.34 56.91
N LYS A 14 -9.82 -63.71 56.43
CA LYS A 14 -8.59 -64.24 55.76
C LYS A 14 -8.57 -64.47 54.23
N ALA A 15 -7.33 -64.55 53.72
CA ALA A 15 -6.93 -64.48 52.31
C ALA A 15 -5.77 -65.47 51.99
N PHE A 16 -5.23 -65.37 50.76
CA PHE A 16 -4.02 -65.99 50.17
C PHE A 16 -4.11 -67.36 49.46
N SER A 17 -3.23 -67.49 48.46
CA SER A 17 -2.85 -68.67 47.64
C SER A 17 -3.84 -69.13 46.55
N ALA A 18 -3.43 -69.86 45.48
CA ALA A 18 -2.17 -69.88 44.71
C ALA A 18 -2.32 -70.77 43.44
N ASN A 19 -1.35 -70.65 42.51
CA ASN A 19 -0.95 -71.62 41.48
C ASN A 19 -1.87 -71.94 40.26
N ARG A 20 -1.36 -71.45 39.11
CA ARG A 20 -1.38 -71.98 37.72
C ARG A 20 -1.73 -73.47 37.54
N PHE A 21 -2.26 -73.82 36.35
CA PHE A 21 -1.53 -74.66 35.37
C PHE A 21 -2.06 -74.50 33.91
N VAL A 22 -1.14 -74.22 32.96
CA VAL A 22 -1.10 -74.59 31.50
C VAL A 22 -2.35 -74.47 30.58
N SER A 23 -2.18 -73.73 29.46
CA SER A 23 -2.58 -73.97 28.03
C SER A 23 -4.00 -74.51 27.68
N THR A 24 -4.69 -74.13 26.59
CA THR A 24 -4.24 -73.65 25.25
C THR A 24 -5.35 -72.88 24.50
N SER A 25 -4.99 -71.96 23.59
CA SER A 25 -5.70 -71.49 22.36
C SER A 25 -7.25 -71.43 22.25
N THR A 26 -7.78 -70.22 21.99
CA THR A 26 -8.88 -69.84 21.02
C THR A 26 -10.16 -70.72 20.93
N PHE A 27 -11.40 -70.20 21.03
CA PHE A 27 -12.00 -69.08 20.28
C PHE A 27 -13.40 -68.69 20.87
N PHE A 28 -13.81 -67.40 20.78
CA PHE A 28 -15.18 -66.83 20.88
C PHE A 28 -16.06 -67.16 22.13
N PHE A 29 -16.97 -66.33 22.65
CA PHE A 29 -17.59 -65.06 22.19
C PHE A 29 -18.17 -64.24 23.40
N ARG A 30 -18.15 -62.90 23.30
CA ARG A 30 -18.95 -61.88 24.07
C ARG A 30 -18.71 -61.74 25.60
N PRO A 31 -19.07 -60.59 26.21
CA PRO A 31 -19.23 -59.23 25.66
C PRO A 31 -18.20 -58.23 26.25
N VAL A 32 -18.02 -57.06 25.62
CA VAL A 32 -17.21 -55.96 26.17
C VAL A 32 -18.08 -54.70 26.27
N SER A 33 -18.11 -54.08 27.45
CA SER A 33 -18.75 -52.78 27.69
C SER A 33 -17.77 -51.65 27.36
N THR A 34 -17.98 -50.97 26.23
CA THR A 34 -17.17 -49.82 25.82
C THR A 34 -17.60 -48.54 26.54
N LEU A 35 -16.93 -48.22 27.65
CA LEU A 35 -16.77 -46.84 28.09
C LEU A 35 -15.49 -46.29 27.45
N SER A 36 -15.63 -45.45 26.43
CA SER A 36 -14.51 -44.76 25.80
C SER A 36 -13.98 -43.67 26.73
N GLN A 37 -12.80 -43.87 27.30
CA GLN A 37 -12.07 -42.78 27.95
C GLN A 37 -11.61 -41.79 26.86
N VAL A 38 -12.18 -40.59 26.86
CA VAL A 38 -11.67 -39.47 26.06
C VAL A 38 -10.32 -39.05 26.65
N MET A 39 -9.30 -38.93 25.81
CA MET A 39 -7.99 -38.43 26.27
C MET A 39 -8.09 -36.93 26.56
N PRO A 40 -7.40 -36.42 27.62
CA PRO A 40 -7.42 -34.99 27.93
C PRO A 40 -6.77 -34.17 26.82
N VAL A 41 -7.40 -33.06 26.46
CA VAL A 41 -6.89 -32.13 25.45
C VAL A 41 -5.65 -31.41 25.99
N ASP A 42 -4.53 -31.44 25.25
CA ASP A 42 -3.35 -30.67 25.62
C ASP A 42 -3.57 -29.16 25.38
N ARG A 43 -3.81 -28.43 26.48
CA ARG A 43 -4.00 -26.97 26.48
C ARG A 43 -2.82 -26.20 25.87
N SER A 44 -1.60 -26.74 25.86
CA SER A 44 -0.42 -26.07 25.30
C SER A 44 -0.50 -25.83 23.78
N LEU A 45 -1.25 -26.67 23.06
CA LEU A 45 -1.48 -26.52 21.62
C LEU A 45 -2.41 -25.33 21.28
N TYR A 46 -3.23 -24.92 22.26
CA TYR A 46 -4.27 -23.89 22.17
C TYR A 46 -3.92 -22.59 22.91
N ILE A 47 -2.72 -22.48 23.48
CA ILE A 47 -2.17 -21.21 23.99
C ILE A 47 -1.18 -20.64 22.97
N ILE A 48 -1.17 -19.32 22.81
CA ILE A 48 -0.14 -18.60 22.03
C ILE A 48 1.06 -18.34 22.96
N PRO A 49 2.29 -18.82 22.64
CA PRO A 49 3.44 -18.71 23.55
C PRO A 49 3.84 -17.28 23.89
N ASN A 50 4.28 -17.04 25.14
CA ASN A 50 4.63 -15.71 25.65
C ASN A 50 5.78 -15.02 24.90
N ASP A 51 6.64 -15.81 24.25
CA ASP A 51 7.79 -15.46 23.44
C ASP A 51 7.46 -15.35 21.93
N SER A 52 6.18 -15.32 21.57
CA SER A 52 5.75 -15.17 20.17
C SER A 52 6.32 -13.89 19.55
N PRO A 53 7.07 -13.97 18.44
CA PRO A 53 7.77 -12.82 17.91
C PRO A 53 6.79 -11.80 17.33
N VAL A 54 6.85 -10.57 17.82
CA VAL A 54 6.11 -9.45 17.24
C VAL A 54 6.97 -8.77 16.17
N CYS A 55 6.35 -8.31 15.08
CA CYS A 55 7.03 -7.65 13.97
C CYS A 55 6.24 -6.43 13.50
N GLN A 56 6.90 -5.28 13.40
CA GLN A 56 6.33 -4.08 12.79
C GLN A 56 6.26 -4.25 11.27
N LEU A 57 5.11 -3.92 10.69
CA LEU A 57 4.95 -3.77 9.25
C LEU A 57 5.45 -2.38 8.84
N ASP A 58 6.68 -2.32 8.32
CA ASP A 58 7.23 -1.08 7.79
C ASP A 58 6.52 -0.67 6.49
N ALA A 59 5.92 0.52 6.53
CA ALA A 59 5.36 1.22 5.39
C ALA A 59 5.83 2.69 5.33
N GLU A 60 6.74 3.11 6.22
CA GLU A 60 7.12 4.51 6.41
C GLU A 60 7.75 5.09 5.15
N ASP A 61 8.78 4.42 4.62
CA ASP A 61 9.51 4.90 3.45
C ASP A 61 8.67 4.81 2.17
N ALA A 62 7.62 3.99 2.13
CA ALA A 62 6.64 4.00 1.05
C ALA A 62 5.68 5.19 1.20
N PHE A 63 5.11 5.39 2.39
CA PHE A 63 4.18 6.47 2.68
C PHE A 63 4.82 7.86 2.48
N LYS A 64 6.09 8.04 2.86
CA LYS A 64 6.88 9.26 2.61
C LYS A 64 7.05 9.59 1.12
N THR A 65 6.93 8.60 0.22
CA THR A 65 7.01 8.82 -1.24
C THR A 65 5.68 9.13 -1.92
N LEU A 66 4.55 8.99 -1.20
CA LEU A 66 3.22 9.31 -1.73
C LEU A 66 2.96 10.82 -1.72
N SER A 67 2.35 11.34 -2.80
CA SER A 67 1.78 12.68 -2.81
C SER A 67 0.62 12.81 -1.82
N GLU A 68 0.29 14.04 -1.41
CA GLU A 68 -0.82 14.31 -0.48
C GLU A 68 -2.16 13.66 -0.93
N LYS A 69 -2.45 13.70 -2.23
CA LYS A 69 -3.64 13.09 -2.83
C LYS A 69 -3.61 11.56 -2.70
N GLU A 70 -2.46 10.93 -2.94
CA GLU A 70 -2.27 9.48 -2.76
C GLU A 70 -2.30 9.09 -1.28
N ARG A 71 -1.79 9.92 -0.36
CA ARG A 71 -1.92 9.73 1.09
C ARG A 71 -3.39 9.78 1.54
N LYS A 72 -4.19 10.70 1.00
CA LYS A 72 -5.65 10.80 1.24
C LYS A 72 -6.41 9.59 0.68
N TYR A 73 -6.11 9.17 -0.54
CA TYR A 73 -6.67 7.95 -1.12
C TYR A 73 -6.34 6.72 -0.25
N ALA A 74 -5.07 6.53 0.11
CA ALA A 74 -4.61 5.45 0.98
C ALA A 74 -5.31 5.46 2.35
N HIS A 75 -5.46 6.64 2.97
CA HIS A 75 -6.16 6.80 4.25
C HIS A 75 -7.63 6.38 4.17
N TYR A 76 -8.40 6.97 3.24
CA TYR A 76 -9.83 6.68 3.17
C TYR A 76 -10.12 5.23 2.77
N VAL A 77 -9.32 4.61 1.89
CA VAL A 77 -9.47 3.17 1.59
C VAL A 77 -9.04 2.31 2.79
N ALA A 78 -7.98 2.65 3.51
CA ALA A 78 -7.57 1.91 4.72
C ALA A 78 -8.62 1.99 5.85
N LYS A 79 -9.26 3.16 6.05
CA LYS A 79 -10.37 3.32 6.99
C LYS A 79 -11.59 2.48 6.58
N ALA A 80 -11.88 2.38 5.27
CA ALA A 80 -12.91 1.46 4.77
C ALA A 80 -12.56 -0.01 5.06
N SER A 81 -11.33 -0.43 4.76
CA SER A 81 -10.85 -1.80 5.01
C SER A 81 -10.94 -2.18 6.49
N PHE A 82 -10.52 -1.31 7.41
CA PHE A 82 -10.57 -1.59 8.85
C PHE A 82 -12.00 -1.56 9.42
N ASP A 83 -12.86 -0.63 9.00
CA ASP A 83 -14.26 -0.62 9.42
C ASP A 83 -15.04 -1.84 8.89
N GLY A 84 -14.73 -2.31 7.69
CA GLY A 84 -15.28 -3.55 7.13
C GLY A 84 -14.74 -4.81 7.81
N ALA A 85 -13.45 -4.84 8.16
CA ALA A 85 -12.81 -5.97 8.85
C ALA A 85 -13.42 -6.27 10.25
N LEU A 86 -14.15 -5.32 10.84
CA LEU A 86 -14.97 -5.58 12.03
C LEU A 86 -16.05 -6.67 11.80
N ALA A 87 -16.45 -6.93 10.55
CA ALA A 87 -17.36 -8.02 10.20
C ALA A 87 -16.72 -9.41 10.39
N VAL A 88 -15.39 -9.53 10.33
CA VAL A 88 -14.68 -10.82 10.49
C VAL A 88 -14.88 -11.40 11.90
N PHE A 89 -14.90 -10.54 12.93
CA PHE A 89 -15.27 -10.94 14.31
C PHE A 89 -16.70 -11.50 14.43
N LEU A 90 -17.55 -11.34 13.40
CA LEU A 90 -18.89 -11.91 13.27
C LEU A 90 -18.98 -13.06 12.23
N GLN A 91 -17.87 -13.40 11.55
CA GLN A 91 -17.71 -14.54 10.66
C GLN A 91 -16.98 -15.72 11.34
N VAL A 92 -16.05 -15.44 12.26
CA VAL A 92 -15.25 -16.45 12.97
C VAL A 92 -16.07 -17.25 13.98
N SER A 93 -16.56 -16.63 15.06
CA SER A 93 -17.21 -17.34 16.17
C SER A 93 -18.21 -16.45 16.93
N PRO A 94 -19.23 -17.03 17.59
CA PRO A 94 -20.24 -16.25 18.31
C PRO A 94 -19.65 -15.38 19.44
N GLU A 95 -18.56 -15.86 20.07
CA GLU A 95 -17.88 -15.14 21.15
C GLU A 95 -16.92 -14.04 20.67
N SER A 96 -16.50 -14.02 19.40
CA SER A 96 -15.44 -13.11 18.94
C SER A 96 -15.83 -11.62 19.04
N ALA A 97 -16.94 -11.17 18.43
CA ALA A 97 -17.33 -9.76 18.53
C ALA A 97 -17.61 -9.27 19.98
N PRO A 98 -18.24 -10.05 20.88
CA PRO A 98 -18.31 -9.73 22.30
C PRO A 98 -16.94 -9.65 23.01
N ILE A 99 -16.01 -10.57 22.74
CA ILE A 99 -14.64 -10.53 23.31
C ILE A 99 -13.90 -9.28 22.82
N PHE A 100 -14.00 -8.95 21.52
CA PHE A 100 -13.46 -7.71 20.96
C PHE A 100 -13.99 -6.47 21.69
N TYR A 101 -15.31 -6.40 21.92
CA TYR A 101 -15.91 -5.27 22.65
C TYR A 101 -15.35 -5.13 24.07
N VAL A 102 -15.23 -6.22 24.83
CA VAL A 102 -14.71 -6.17 26.20
C VAL A 102 -13.23 -5.75 26.23
N LEU A 103 -12.38 -6.37 25.39
CA LEU A 103 -10.95 -6.06 25.33
C LEU A 103 -10.70 -4.64 24.82
N TYR A 104 -11.39 -4.21 23.77
CA TYR A 104 -11.29 -2.84 23.24
C TYR A 104 -11.71 -1.81 24.30
N ARG A 105 -12.80 -2.06 25.04
CA ARG A 105 -13.26 -1.15 26.12
C ARG A 105 -12.28 -1.09 27.29
N LEU A 106 -11.66 -2.21 27.65
CA LEU A 106 -10.64 -2.29 28.71
C LEU A 106 -9.40 -1.45 28.36
N PHE A 107 -8.74 -1.77 27.24
CA PHE A 107 -7.49 -1.11 26.81
C PHE A 107 -7.70 0.32 26.26
N LYS A 108 -8.93 0.74 25.98
CA LYS A 108 -9.28 2.14 25.68
C LYS A 108 -9.45 3.00 26.92
N ALA A 109 -9.83 2.40 28.05
CA ALA A 109 -10.10 3.14 29.27
C ALA A 109 -8.84 3.39 30.10
N GLU A 110 -7.87 2.48 30.05
CA GLU A 110 -6.62 2.53 30.82
C GLU A 110 -5.46 1.97 29.99
N THR A 111 -4.25 2.49 30.21
CA THR A 111 -3.04 2.04 29.51
C THR A 111 -2.60 0.64 29.93
N VAL A 112 -1.70 0.03 29.16
CA VAL A 112 -1.11 -1.28 29.46
C VAL A 112 -0.51 -1.30 30.87
N ASP A 113 0.22 -0.27 31.30
CA ASP A 113 0.85 -0.22 32.63
C ASP A 113 -0.16 0.02 33.77
N GLN A 114 -1.17 0.86 33.56
CA GLN A 114 -2.27 1.05 34.52
C GLN A 114 -3.06 -0.25 34.75
N LEU A 115 -3.29 -1.01 33.68
CA LEU A 115 -3.92 -2.33 33.76
C LEU A 115 -2.98 -3.38 34.35
N LYS A 116 -1.67 -3.29 34.13
CA LYS A 116 -0.66 -4.17 34.73
C LYS A 116 -0.65 -4.05 36.25
N GLU A 117 -0.60 -2.83 36.81
CA GLU A 117 -0.65 -2.62 38.26
C GLU A 117 -1.90 -3.28 38.87
N LYS A 118 -3.06 -3.10 38.22
CA LYS A 118 -4.32 -3.72 38.63
C LYS A 118 -4.31 -5.24 38.49
N ALA A 119 -3.72 -5.78 37.42
CA ALA A 119 -3.60 -7.21 37.18
C ALA A 119 -2.76 -7.89 38.29
N ILE A 120 -1.60 -7.33 38.63
CA ILE A 120 -0.79 -7.81 39.75
C ILE A 120 -1.57 -7.70 41.08
N ALA A 121 -2.30 -6.60 41.29
CA ALA A 121 -3.13 -6.40 42.49
C ALA A 121 -4.32 -7.38 42.62
N VAL A 122 -4.79 -8.00 41.53
CA VAL A 122 -5.78 -9.09 41.55
C VAL A 122 -5.17 -10.49 41.38
N GLY A 123 -3.85 -10.62 41.48
CA GLY A 123 -3.16 -11.90 41.56
C GLY A 123 -2.71 -12.51 40.22
N PHE A 124 -2.55 -11.71 39.17
CA PHE A 124 -1.73 -12.13 38.02
C PHE A 124 -0.25 -12.22 38.44
N THR A 125 0.45 -13.22 37.91
CA THR A 125 1.91 -13.18 37.79
C THR A 125 2.34 -12.42 36.54
N GLU A 126 3.59 -11.96 36.48
CA GLU A 126 4.15 -11.28 35.30
C GLU A 126 4.04 -12.13 34.02
N ALA A 127 4.16 -13.46 34.14
CA ALA A 127 3.98 -14.40 33.04
C ALA A 127 2.52 -14.55 32.59
N GLU A 128 1.55 -14.50 33.51
CA GLU A 128 0.13 -14.48 33.17
C GLU A 128 -0.31 -13.15 32.55
N TRP A 129 0.29 -12.04 32.99
CA TRP A 129 0.08 -10.73 32.38
C TRP A 129 0.58 -10.71 30.93
N GLN A 130 1.82 -11.16 30.69
CA GLN A 130 2.34 -11.34 29.33
C GLN A 130 1.47 -12.29 28.50
N ALA A 131 0.98 -13.39 29.08
CA ALA A 131 0.09 -14.33 28.38
C ALA A 131 -1.27 -13.69 28.00
N PHE A 132 -1.78 -12.75 28.80
CA PHE A 132 -3.00 -11.99 28.51
C PHE A 132 -2.78 -10.92 27.41
N LEU A 133 -1.64 -10.23 27.43
CA LEU A 133 -1.26 -9.30 26.36
C LEU A 133 -1.02 -10.04 25.03
N VAL A 134 -0.29 -11.15 25.05
CA VAL A 134 -0.07 -12.02 23.87
C VAL A 134 -1.39 -12.58 23.35
N TYR A 135 -2.29 -13.03 24.23
CA TYR A 135 -3.64 -13.45 23.82
C TYR A 135 -4.40 -12.32 23.12
N THR A 136 -4.43 -11.12 23.72
CA THR A 136 -5.14 -9.96 23.16
C THR A 136 -4.55 -9.53 21.81
N ALA A 137 -3.23 -9.45 21.71
CA ALA A 137 -2.52 -9.13 20.47
C ALA A 137 -2.80 -10.15 19.37
N ALA A 138 -2.76 -11.46 19.67
CA ALA A 138 -3.09 -12.51 18.73
C ALA A 138 -4.58 -12.50 18.34
N PHE A 139 -5.49 -12.25 19.30
CA PHE A 139 -6.93 -12.13 19.08
C PHE A 139 -7.27 -11.00 18.10
N TYR A 140 -6.65 -9.83 18.26
CA TYR A 140 -6.75 -8.73 17.30
C TYR A 140 -6.14 -9.09 15.94
N ASN A 141 -4.98 -9.75 15.89
CA ASN A 141 -4.30 -10.10 14.63
C ASN A 141 -5.01 -11.19 13.80
N ASN A 142 -5.88 -11.99 14.43
CA ASN A 142 -6.68 -13.04 13.77
C ASN A 142 -8.17 -12.67 13.61
N SER A 143 -8.55 -11.43 13.98
CA SER A 143 -9.93 -10.95 14.04
C SER A 143 -10.90 -11.90 14.76
N GLY A 144 -10.43 -12.56 15.83
CA GLY A 144 -11.19 -13.55 16.57
C GLY A 144 -10.32 -14.56 17.34
N ASN A 145 -10.97 -15.49 18.06
CA ASN A 145 -10.30 -16.48 18.93
C ASN A 145 -9.93 -17.81 18.24
N TYR A 146 -9.84 -17.84 16.90
CA TYR A 146 -9.38 -18.98 16.10
C TYR A 146 -8.27 -18.52 15.15
N LYS A 147 -7.19 -19.31 15.05
CA LYS A 147 -6.00 -18.96 14.26
C LYS A 147 -6.37 -18.91 12.77
N GLY A 148 -6.27 -17.75 12.11
CA GLY A 148 -6.56 -17.59 10.68
C GLY A 148 -5.65 -18.42 9.75
N PHE A 149 -4.60 -19.02 10.29
CA PHE A 149 -3.84 -20.08 9.64
C PHE A 149 -3.95 -21.37 10.45
N GLY A 150 -4.79 -22.31 10.00
CA GLY A 150 -5.01 -23.63 10.61
C GLY A 150 -6.32 -23.80 11.38
N ASP A 151 -7.11 -22.73 11.54
CA ASP A 151 -8.48 -22.68 12.09
C ASP A 151 -8.74 -23.39 13.44
N SER A 152 -7.68 -23.67 14.21
CA SER A 152 -7.78 -24.11 15.60
C SER A 152 -8.10 -22.93 16.53
N LYS A 153 -8.92 -23.15 17.55
CA LYS A 153 -9.18 -22.19 18.64
C LYS A 153 -7.87 -21.81 19.35
N PHE A 154 -7.85 -20.66 20.01
CA PHE A 154 -6.87 -20.36 21.04
C PHE A 154 -7.50 -19.64 22.24
N VAL A 155 -6.95 -19.89 23.42
CA VAL A 155 -7.47 -19.47 24.72
C VAL A 155 -6.41 -18.70 25.51
N PRO A 156 -6.79 -17.84 26.48
CA PRO A 156 -5.83 -17.16 27.33
C PRO A 156 -4.95 -18.13 28.12
N GLY A 157 -3.66 -17.79 28.26
CA GLY A 157 -2.72 -18.47 29.17
C GLY A 157 -2.91 -18.11 30.65
N VAL A 158 -4.08 -17.60 31.02
CA VAL A 158 -4.47 -17.16 32.38
C VAL A 158 -5.92 -17.60 32.65
N GLU A 159 -6.28 -17.77 33.92
CA GLU A 159 -7.64 -18.13 34.32
C GLU A 159 -8.65 -16.99 34.10
N GLN A 160 -9.85 -17.36 33.68
CA GLN A 160 -10.92 -16.43 33.31
C GLN A 160 -11.42 -15.63 34.53
N THR A 161 -11.40 -16.24 35.71
CA THR A 161 -11.65 -15.61 37.02
C THR A 161 -10.73 -14.42 37.31
N LYS A 162 -9.44 -14.51 36.92
CA LYS A 162 -8.50 -13.39 37.05
C LYS A 162 -8.82 -12.27 36.05
N ILE A 163 -9.16 -12.62 34.80
CA ILE A 163 -9.58 -11.63 33.78
C ILE A 163 -10.83 -10.88 34.25
N ARG A 164 -11.83 -11.58 34.81
CA ARG A 164 -13.01 -10.97 35.46
C ARG A 164 -12.59 -9.97 36.54
N ALA A 165 -11.75 -10.39 37.50
CA ALA A 165 -11.31 -9.53 38.58
C ALA A 165 -10.54 -8.28 38.09
N LEU A 166 -9.77 -8.40 37.00
CA LEU A 166 -9.12 -7.26 36.34
C LEU A 166 -10.16 -6.31 35.73
N ILE A 167 -11.17 -6.82 35.00
CA ILE A 167 -12.25 -6.01 34.43
C ILE A 167 -13.01 -5.29 35.55
N GLU A 168 -13.42 -5.99 36.61
CA GLU A 168 -14.11 -5.43 37.77
C GLU A 168 -13.26 -4.39 38.55
N LYS A 169 -11.93 -4.48 38.48
CA LYS A 169 -10.98 -3.52 39.08
C LYS A 169 -10.59 -2.34 38.15
N SER A 170 -10.82 -2.48 36.86
CA SER A 170 -10.50 -1.47 35.83
C SER A 170 -11.47 -0.27 35.86
N ALA A 171 -11.16 0.77 35.10
CA ALA A 171 -12.05 1.91 34.89
C ALA A 171 -13.35 1.55 34.15
N VAL A 172 -13.46 0.36 33.52
CA VAL A 172 -14.72 -0.17 32.97
C VAL A 172 -15.45 -1.12 33.92
N GLY A 173 -14.94 -1.34 35.15
CA GLY A 173 -15.57 -2.20 36.15
C GLY A 173 -16.92 -1.71 36.68
N THR A 174 -17.35 -0.50 36.31
CA THR A 174 -18.69 0.06 36.58
C THR A 174 -19.59 0.13 35.34
N ASP A 175 -19.10 -0.27 34.16
CA ASP A 175 -19.88 -0.30 32.93
C ASP A 175 -20.71 -1.59 32.85
N GLU A 176 -21.99 -1.48 33.19
CA GLU A 176 -22.95 -2.60 33.21
C GLU A 176 -23.01 -3.35 31.87
N LYS A 177 -22.77 -2.67 30.73
CA LYS A 177 -22.75 -3.31 29.40
C LYS A 177 -21.46 -4.10 29.19
N VAL A 178 -20.30 -3.61 29.64
CA VAL A 178 -19.04 -4.38 29.61
C VAL A 178 -19.15 -5.62 30.49
N LEU A 179 -19.64 -5.50 31.72
CA LEU A 179 -19.82 -6.62 32.64
C LEU A 179 -20.77 -7.70 32.07
N LYS A 180 -21.98 -7.32 31.63
CA LYS A 180 -22.92 -8.26 31.00
C LYS A 180 -22.38 -8.88 29.70
N THR A 181 -21.53 -8.17 28.96
CA THR A 181 -20.89 -8.74 27.76
C THR A 181 -19.85 -9.78 28.17
N TRP A 182 -19.01 -9.51 29.17
CA TRP A 182 -18.05 -10.49 29.72
C TRP A 182 -18.75 -11.75 30.23
N GLU A 183 -19.82 -11.60 31.02
CA GLU A 183 -20.62 -12.72 31.54
C GLU A 183 -21.15 -13.65 30.43
N SER A 184 -21.42 -13.13 29.23
CA SER A 184 -21.91 -13.95 28.11
C SER A 184 -20.81 -14.77 27.40
N VAL A 185 -19.51 -14.45 27.61
CA VAL A 185 -18.38 -15.14 26.96
C VAL A 185 -17.32 -15.70 27.90
N GLU A 186 -17.38 -15.44 29.20
CA GLU A 186 -16.41 -15.89 30.22
C GLU A 186 -16.16 -17.41 30.16
N SER A 187 -17.20 -18.22 29.90
CA SER A 187 -17.05 -19.66 29.70
C SER A 187 -16.44 -20.03 28.34
N LYS A 188 -16.78 -19.29 27.27
CA LYS A 188 -16.37 -19.58 25.89
C LYS A 188 -14.94 -19.16 25.57
N ILE A 189 -14.45 -18.06 26.17
CA ILE A 189 -13.07 -17.58 25.96
C ILE A 189 -12.01 -18.54 26.50
N GLY A 190 -12.32 -19.31 27.55
CA GLY A 190 -11.42 -20.30 28.15
C GLY A 190 -11.67 -21.77 27.73
N SER A 191 -12.77 -22.02 27.01
CA SER A 191 -13.27 -23.35 26.65
C SER A 191 -12.37 -24.11 25.67
N LEU A 192 -12.23 -25.41 25.93
CA LEU A 192 -11.58 -26.40 25.06
C LEU A 192 -12.45 -27.67 24.92
N GLU A 193 -13.78 -27.48 24.90
CA GLU A 193 -14.72 -28.55 24.52
C GLU A 193 -14.41 -29.05 23.09
N THR A 194 -14.56 -30.35 22.83
CA THR A 194 -14.10 -30.97 21.58
C THR A 194 -14.77 -30.39 20.33
N THR A 195 -16.01 -29.93 20.45
CA THR A 195 -16.78 -29.26 19.38
C THR A 195 -16.35 -27.82 19.12
N GLU A 196 -15.49 -27.24 19.97
CA GLU A 196 -15.00 -25.86 19.87
C GLU A 196 -13.50 -25.75 19.53
N LEU A 197 -12.79 -26.86 19.39
CA LEU A 197 -11.33 -26.84 19.15
C LEU A 197 -10.96 -26.26 17.77
N GLN A 198 -11.92 -26.16 16.84
CA GLN A 198 -11.70 -25.74 15.46
C GLN A 198 -12.96 -25.15 14.79
N LEU A 199 -12.79 -24.54 13.62
CA LEU A 199 -13.92 -24.19 12.76
C LEU A 199 -14.47 -25.42 11.99
N GLY A 200 -15.80 -25.50 11.83
CA GLY A 200 -16.48 -26.64 11.19
C GLY A 200 -18.01 -26.57 11.24
N PHE A 201 -18.66 -27.64 10.73
CA PHE A 201 -20.11 -27.84 10.80
C PHE A 201 -20.53 -28.66 12.03
N GLY A 202 -21.63 -28.28 12.67
CA GLY A 202 -22.38 -29.12 13.62
C GLY A 202 -21.56 -29.59 14.83
N ASP A 203 -21.37 -30.90 14.95
CA ASP A 203 -20.60 -31.55 16.01
C ASP A 203 -19.07 -31.54 15.78
N LYS A 204 -18.62 -31.03 14.62
CA LYS A 204 -17.21 -31.06 14.19
C LYS A 204 -16.47 -29.73 14.33
N GLY A 205 -17.13 -28.68 14.81
CA GLY A 205 -16.52 -27.35 14.95
C GLY A 205 -17.54 -26.22 15.02
N VAL A 206 -17.04 -25.00 15.17
CA VAL A 206 -17.84 -23.77 15.19
C VAL A 206 -17.82 -23.09 13.82
N THR A 207 -18.89 -22.39 13.45
CA THR A 207 -18.88 -21.46 12.32
C THR A 207 -19.90 -20.34 12.56
N CYS A 208 -19.67 -19.18 11.95
CA CYS A 208 -20.66 -18.09 11.88
C CYS A 208 -21.01 -17.69 10.43
N TYR A 209 -20.59 -18.47 9.43
CA TYR A 209 -21.11 -18.41 8.05
C TYR A 209 -22.50 -19.06 7.91
N HIS A 210 -22.78 -20.02 8.79
CA HIS A 210 -24.04 -20.78 8.87
C HIS A 210 -24.59 -20.78 10.30
N SER A 211 -25.90 -20.93 10.49
CA SER A 211 -26.44 -21.24 11.82
C SER A 211 -26.10 -22.68 12.25
N SER A 212 -25.92 -22.92 13.55
CA SER A 212 -25.36 -24.18 14.10
C SER A 212 -26.17 -25.46 13.81
N ASN A 213 -27.40 -25.33 13.31
CA ASN A 213 -28.29 -26.41 12.88
C ASN A 213 -28.26 -26.67 11.36
N VAL A 214 -27.45 -25.92 10.60
CA VAL A 214 -27.14 -26.19 9.18
C VAL A 214 -26.13 -27.32 9.10
N THR A 215 -26.45 -28.33 8.31
CA THR A 215 -25.55 -29.44 7.95
C THR A 215 -24.90 -29.21 6.59
N GLN A 216 -23.89 -30.01 6.26
CA GLN A 216 -23.29 -30.01 4.92
C GLN A 216 -24.33 -30.27 3.81
N GLU A 217 -25.29 -31.19 4.01
CA GLU A 217 -26.35 -31.50 3.05
C GLU A 217 -27.35 -30.33 2.87
N ASP A 218 -27.52 -29.50 3.90
CA ASP A 218 -28.28 -28.26 3.80
C ASP A 218 -27.54 -27.23 2.95
N SER A 219 -26.23 -27.04 3.16
CA SER A 219 -25.42 -26.15 2.31
C SER A 219 -25.44 -26.63 0.85
N GLU A 220 -25.16 -27.90 0.60
CA GLU A 220 -25.15 -28.48 -0.76
C GLU A 220 -26.50 -28.33 -1.49
N LYS A 221 -27.62 -28.27 -0.74
CA LYS A 221 -28.97 -28.01 -1.25
C LYS A 221 -29.15 -26.54 -1.64
N ILE A 222 -28.70 -25.61 -0.81
CA ILE A 222 -28.66 -24.18 -1.16
C ILE A 222 -27.69 -23.90 -2.32
N ASP A 223 -26.57 -24.62 -2.38
CA ASP A 223 -25.61 -24.51 -3.47
C ASP A 223 -26.23 -24.93 -4.83
N ARG A 224 -27.18 -25.88 -4.84
CA ARG A 224 -27.99 -26.21 -6.04
C ARG A 224 -28.99 -25.11 -6.41
N PHE A 225 -29.68 -24.52 -5.43
CA PHE A 225 -30.62 -23.41 -5.64
C PHE A 225 -29.96 -22.21 -6.33
N PHE A 226 -28.77 -21.81 -5.86
CA PHE A 226 -27.98 -20.72 -6.42
C PHE A 226 -27.46 -21.05 -7.83
N LYS A 227 -26.90 -22.25 -8.05
CA LYS A 227 -26.46 -22.72 -9.38
C LYS A 227 -27.59 -22.61 -10.41
N GLN A 228 -28.79 -23.08 -10.07
CA GLN A 228 -29.96 -23.01 -10.95
C GLN A 228 -30.34 -21.56 -11.34
N ARG A 229 -30.05 -20.58 -10.48
CA ARG A 229 -30.34 -19.15 -10.69
C ARG A 229 -29.13 -18.35 -11.19
N ASN A 230 -27.98 -19.01 -11.42
CA ASN A 230 -26.70 -18.38 -11.79
C ASN A 230 -26.26 -17.26 -10.80
N LEU A 231 -26.55 -17.46 -9.51
CA LEU A 231 -26.20 -16.52 -8.44
C LEU A 231 -24.87 -16.90 -7.77
N ALA A 232 -24.21 -15.94 -7.13
CA ALA A 232 -22.95 -16.12 -6.40
C ALA A 232 -23.14 -15.94 -4.88
N PHE A 233 -22.26 -16.55 -4.09
CA PHE A 233 -22.44 -16.78 -2.65
C PHE A 233 -21.57 -15.89 -1.74
N TRP A 234 -20.57 -15.20 -2.30
CA TRP A 234 -19.37 -14.77 -1.56
C TRP A 234 -19.68 -13.89 -0.34
N ASN A 235 -20.60 -12.93 -0.47
CA ASN A 235 -21.02 -12.01 0.61
C ASN A 235 -22.26 -12.49 1.40
N THR A 236 -22.52 -13.80 1.44
CA THR A 236 -23.76 -14.35 2.05
C THR A 236 -23.54 -15.14 3.33
N ARG A 237 -24.59 -15.26 4.14
CA ARG A 237 -24.69 -16.19 5.26
C ARG A 237 -26.00 -16.97 5.24
N LEU A 238 -25.98 -18.19 5.78
CA LEU A 238 -27.10 -19.13 5.72
C LEU A 238 -27.68 -19.42 7.11
N PHE A 239 -28.97 -19.13 7.31
CA PHE A 239 -29.69 -19.41 8.55
C PHE A 239 -30.82 -20.40 8.29
N LYS A 240 -30.97 -21.40 9.15
CA LYS A 240 -32.00 -22.45 9.05
C LYS A 240 -32.98 -22.34 10.22
N GLU A 241 -34.25 -22.19 9.89
CA GLU A 241 -35.36 -22.18 10.84
C GLU A 241 -36.30 -23.35 10.52
N VAL A 242 -36.97 -23.89 11.54
CA VAL A 242 -37.97 -24.95 11.38
C VAL A 242 -39.26 -24.48 12.05
N GLY A 243 -40.31 -24.33 11.26
CA GLY A 243 -41.62 -23.89 11.71
C GLY A 243 -42.31 -24.89 12.63
N ALA A 244 -43.33 -24.44 13.36
CA ALA A 244 -44.16 -25.29 14.21
C ALA A 244 -45.00 -26.32 13.42
N ASP A 245 -45.10 -26.15 12.10
CA ASP A 245 -45.64 -27.08 11.12
C ASP A 245 -44.61 -28.13 10.63
N GLY A 246 -43.36 -28.03 11.07
CA GLY A 246 -42.23 -28.86 10.63
C GLY A 246 -41.58 -28.38 9.32
N LYS A 247 -42.06 -27.28 8.71
CA LYS A 247 -41.51 -26.78 7.45
C LYS A 247 -40.16 -26.10 7.70
N THR A 248 -39.15 -26.47 6.94
CA THR A 248 -37.82 -25.82 7.02
C THR A 248 -37.79 -24.59 6.13
N THR A 249 -37.33 -23.47 6.68
CA THR A 249 -37.05 -22.22 5.99
C THR A 249 -35.56 -21.91 6.07
N PHE A 250 -34.96 -21.58 4.93
CA PHE A 250 -33.61 -21.07 4.85
C PHE A 250 -33.62 -19.57 4.52
N THR A 251 -33.11 -18.78 5.45
CA THR A 251 -32.93 -17.34 5.28
C THR A 251 -31.49 -17.09 4.89
N ILE A 252 -31.26 -16.70 3.64
CA ILE A 252 -29.96 -16.25 3.16
C ILE A 252 -29.86 -14.75 3.40
N LYS A 253 -28.81 -14.30 4.07
CA LYS A 253 -28.55 -12.89 4.32
C LYS A 253 -27.39 -12.42 3.45
N LEU A 254 -27.61 -11.37 2.66
CA LEU A 254 -26.57 -10.65 1.91
C LEU A 254 -25.99 -9.54 2.79
N ALA A 255 -24.67 -9.41 2.79
CA ALA A 255 -23.98 -8.27 3.41
C ALA A 255 -24.25 -6.98 2.63
N SER A 256 -24.89 -6.00 3.27
CA SER A 256 -25.26 -4.72 2.65
C SER A 256 -25.67 -3.68 3.69
N SER A 257 -25.45 -2.39 3.40
CA SER A 257 -25.93 -1.29 4.26
C SER A 257 -27.44 -1.09 4.21
N GLU A 258 -28.06 -1.33 3.05
CA GLU A 258 -29.51 -1.29 2.88
C GLU A 258 -30.11 -2.62 3.35
N GLU A 259 -31.21 -2.56 4.11
CA GLU A 259 -31.90 -3.73 4.64
C GLU A 259 -33.12 -4.11 3.77
N GLY A 260 -33.68 -5.30 3.98
CA GLY A 260 -34.98 -5.71 3.41
C GLY A 260 -35.00 -7.05 2.67
N VAL A 261 -36.15 -7.38 2.09
CA VAL A 261 -36.35 -8.60 1.28
C VAL A 261 -35.85 -8.36 -0.15
N VAL A 262 -35.09 -9.29 -0.70
CA VAL A 262 -34.53 -9.23 -2.07
C VAL A 262 -35.43 -9.96 -3.07
N SER A 263 -36.02 -11.08 -2.64
CA SER A 263 -37.01 -11.84 -3.41
C SER A 263 -38.08 -12.40 -2.50
N GLU A 264 -39.30 -12.60 -3.03
CA GLU A 264 -40.34 -13.35 -2.34
C GLU A 264 -39.84 -14.76 -1.95
N PRO A 265 -40.33 -15.35 -0.84
CA PRO A 265 -39.94 -16.69 -0.43
C PRO A 265 -40.34 -17.75 -1.47
N GLU A 266 -39.37 -18.56 -1.91
CA GLU A 266 -39.55 -19.58 -2.95
C GLU A 266 -39.50 -20.99 -2.36
N GLU A 267 -40.28 -21.95 -2.88
CA GLU A 267 -40.13 -23.37 -2.52
C GLU A 267 -39.13 -24.07 -3.45
N PHE A 268 -38.12 -24.72 -2.87
CA PHE A 268 -37.10 -25.48 -3.59
C PHE A 268 -36.77 -26.77 -2.83
N GLU A 269 -36.74 -27.92 -3.52
CA GLU A 269 -36.44 -29.24 -2.92
C GLU A 269 -37.23 -29.55 -1.61
N GLY A 270 -38.44 -29.02 -1.46
CA GLY A 270 -39.30 -29.23 -0.28
C GLY A 270 -39.02 -28.31 0.92
N VAL A 271 -38.15 -27.31 0.78
CA VAL A 271 -37.87 -26.28 1.79
C VAL A 271 -38.22 -24.89 1.25
N VAL A 272 -38.50 -23.93 2.14
CA VAL A 272 -38.66 -22.52 1.76
C VAL A 272 -37.29 -21.86 1.76
N ILE A 273 -37.01 -21.01 0.77
CA ILE A 273 -35.80 -20.21 0.68
C ILE A 273 -36.20 -18.74 0.58
N GLN A 274 -35.68 -17.91 1.48
CA GLN A 274 -35.89 -16.46 1.48
C GLN A 274 -34.53 -15.76 1.35
N ILE A 275 -34.44 -14.80 0.43
CA ILE A 275 -33.25 -13.96 0.26
C ILE A 275 -33.54 -12.59 0.86
N ILE A 276 -32.78 -12.21 1.90
CA ILE A 276 -32.82 -10.88 2.51
C ILE A 276 -31.43 -10.23 2.47
N ARG A 277 -31.41 -8.91 2.59
CA ARG A 277 -30.20 -8.10 2.66
C ARG A 277 -30.20 -7.26 3.95
N GLY A 278 -29.03 -6.79 4.35
CA GLY A 278 -28.81 -6.07 5.60
C GLY A 278 -27.86 -6.76 6.58
N ASP A 279 -27.16 -7.84 6.18
CA ASP A 279 -26.13 -8.40 7.07
C ASP A 279 -24.99 -7.39 7.22
N TYR A 280 -24.48 -7.26 8.45
CA TYR A 280 -23.47 -6.27 8.83
C TYR A 280 -23.82 -4.80 8.47
N SER A 281 -25.09 -4.42 8.38
CA SER A 281 -25.54 -3.15 7.77
C SER A 281 -24.81 -1.89 8.22
N LEU A 282 -24.59 -1.72 9.53
CA LEU A 282 -23.84 -0.59 10.11
C LEU A 282 -22.36 -0.55 9.69
N LEU A 283 -21.72 -1.71 9.48
CA LEU A 283 -20.32 -1.81 9.07
C LEU A 283 -20.18 -1.59 7.55
N MET A 284 -21.07 -2.20 6.76
CA MET A 284 -21.13 -2.00 5.30
C MET A 284 -21.41 -0.54 4.95
N LYS A 285 -22.25 0.14 5.75
CA LYS A 285 -22.48 1.59 5.65
C LYS A 285 -21.20 2.38 5.83
N ARG A 286 -20.50 2.21 6.96
CA ARG A 286 -19.23 2.90 7.25
C ARG A 286 -18.18 2.62 6.16
N THR A 287 -18.06 1.37 5.73
CA THR A 287 -17.16 0.93 4.65
C THR A 287 -17.43 1.75 3.38
N HIS A 288 -18.67 1.81 2.90
CA HIS A 288 -18.98 2.55 1.67
C HIS A 288 -18.91 4.08 1.85
N GLU A 289 -19.14 4.62 3.05
CA GLU A 289 -19.00 6.05 3.35
C GLU A 289 -17.52 6.49 3.30
N TRP A 290 -16.59 5.65 3.75
CA TRP A 290 -15.15 5.89 3.57
C TRP A 290 -14.70 5.77 2.10
N LEU A 291 -15.17 4.75 1.37
CA LEU A 291 -14.88 4.65 -0.08
C LEU A 291 -15.45 5.85 -0.87
N ALA A 292 -16.58 6.43 -0.44
CA ALA A 292 -17.12 7.64 -1.05
C ALA A 292 -16.22 8.87 -0.81
N LYS A 293 -15.57 8.99 0.37
CA LYS A 293 -14.53 10.02 0.61
C LYS A 293 -13.27 9.82 -0.23
N ALA A 294 -12.97 8.59 -0.66
CA ALA A 294 -11.84 8.32 -1.55
C ALA A 294 -12.07 8.77 -3.01
N ILE A 295 -13.32 8.90 -3.48
CA ILE A 295 -13.63 9.25 -4.89
C ILE A 295 -12.99 10.59 -5.34
N PRO A 296 -13.07 11.72 -4.60
CA PRO A 296 -12.43 12.98 -5.01
C PRO A 296 -10.89 12.90 -5.12
N VAL A 297 -10.26 11.93 -4.45
CA VAL A 297 -8.80 11.79 -4.36
C VAL A 297 -8.22 10.63 -5.19
N VAL A 298 -9.02 9.95 -6.02
CA VAL A 298 -8.53 8.90 -6.94
C VAL A 298 -7.47 9.41 -7.92
N ALA A 299 -6.47 8.57 -8.23
CA ALA A 299 -5.44 8.91 -9.21
C ALA A 299 -5.99 8.98 -10.64
N ASN A 300 -6.97 8.15 -10.98
CA ASN A 300 -7.51 8.05 -12.35
C ASN A 300 -8.94 7.47 -12.40
N LYS A 301 -9.52 7.41 -13.61
CA LYS A 301 -10.90 6.98 -13.84
C LYS A 301 -11.18 5.48 -13.58
N ASN A 302 -10.19 4.59 -13.70
CA ASN A 302 -10.41 3.18 -13.35
C ASN A 302 -10.67 3.06 -11.84
N GLN A 303 -9.88 3.75 -11.01
CA GLN A 303 -10.13 3.84 -9.57
C GLN A 303 -11.49 4.50 -9.25
N GLU A 304 -11.87 5.54 -9.99
CA GLU A 304 -13.16 6.23 -9.84
C GLU A 304 -14.35 5.28 -10.05
N GLU A 305 -14.36 4.53 -11.16
CA GLU A 305 -15.44 3.58 -11.49
C GLU A 305 -15.39 2.31 -10.62
N MET A 306 -14.18 1.86 -10.26
CA MET A 306 -13.95 0.77 -9.29
C MET A 306 -14.60 1.08 -7.94
N LEU A 307 -14.30 2.26 -7.36
CA LEU A 307 -14.84 2.64 -6.05
C LEU A 307 -16.35 2.84 -6.10
N LYS A 308 -16.91 3.46 -7.14
CA LYS A 308 -18.37 3.55 -7.33
C LYS A 308 -19.03 2.16 -7.30
N LYS A 309 -18.42 1.18 -7.94
CA LYS A 309 -18.93 -0.19 -8.02
C LYS A 309 -18.78 -0.98 -6.72
N TYR A 310 -17.71 -0.75 -5.95
CA TYR A 310 -17.61 -1.30 -4.59
C TYR A 310 -18.60 -0.64 -3.61
N ILE A 311 -18.87 0.67 -3.75
CA ILE A 311 -19.93 1.35 -2.99
C ILE A 311 -21.30 0.78 -3.34
N GLU A 312 -21.60 0.54 -4.62
CA GLU A 312 -22.86 -0.09 -5.07
C GLU A 312 -23.02 -1.52 -4.51
N HIS A 313 -21.93 -2.30 -4.48
CA HIS A 313 -21.87 -3.62 -3.84
C HIS A 313 -22.18 -3.53 -2.33
N PHE A 314 -21.36 -2.82 -1.54
CA PHE A 314 -21.56 -2.73 -0.09
C PHE A 314 -22.87 -2.05 0.29
N LYS A 315 -23.44 -1.22 -0.58
CA LYS A 315 -24.75 -0.62 -0.37
C LYS A 315 -25.90 -1.63 -0.54
N ASN A 316 -25.91 -2.38 -1.64
CA ASN A 316 -27.08 -3.19 -2.04
C ASN A 316 -26.93 -4.70 -1.78
N GLY A 317 -25.71 -5.19 -1.59
CA GLY A 317 -25.36 -6.62 -1.52
C GLY A 317 -25.07 -7.26 -2.88
N ASP A 318 -25.03 -6.49 -3.97
CA ASP A 318 -24.86 -7.02 -5.33
C ASP A 318 -23.42 -7.43 -5.64
N ILE A 319 -23.20 -8.73 -5.89
CA ILE A 319 -21.90 -9.30 -6.25
C ILE A 319 -21.50 -9.00 -7.71
N ASP A 320 -22.44 -8.77 -8.62
CA ASP A 320 -22.07 -8.43 -10.00
C ASP A 320 -21.51 -7.01 -10.11
N SER A 321 -21.97 -6.07 -9.28
CA SER A 321 -21.32 -4.79 -9.06
C SER A 321 -19.92 -4.92 -8.46
N HIS A 322 -19.67 -5.84 -7.53
CA HIS A 322 -18.29 -6.10 -7.06
C HIS A 322 -17.40 -6.59 -8.22
N LYS A 323 -17.86 -7.58 -9.00
CA LYS A 323 -17.14 -8.07 -10.19
C LYS A 323 -16.87 -6.96 -11.21
N ASP A 324 -17.80 -6.03 -11.41
CA ASP A 324 -17.58 -4.85 -12.26
C ASP A 324 -16.51 -3.91 -11.70
N GLY A 325 -16.48 -3.71 -10.37
CA GLY A 325 -15.40 -3.00 -9.70
C GLY A 325 -14.04 -3.67 -9.93
N SER A 326 -13.95 -5.00 -9.75
CA SER A 326 -12.74 -5.78 -10.03
C SER A 326 -12.34 -5.73 -11.51
N ARG A 327 -13.31 -5.64 -12.43
CA ARG A 327 -13.03 -5.40 -13.86
C ARG A 327 -12.48 -4.00 -14.15
N TYR A 328 -12.63 -3.02 -13.27
CA TYR A 328 -11.92 -1.73 -13.38
C TYR A 328 -10.56 -1.78 -12.67
N TRP A 329 -10.48 -2.43 -11.51
CA TRP A 329 -9.23 -2.70 -10.79
C TRP A 329 -8.17 -3.36 -11.71
N ILE A 330 -8.51 -4.44 -12.41
CA ILE A 330 -7.63 -5.14 -13.37
C ILE A 330 -7.14 -4.23 -14.53
N LYS A 331 -7.80 -3.09 -14.79
CA LYS A 331 -7.38 -2.10 -15.80
C LYS A 331 -6.50 -1.00 -15.22
N ASP A 332 -6.42 -0.86 -13.90
CA ASP A 332 -5.56 0.11 -13.21
C ASP A 332 -4.13 -0.42 -13.11
N VAL A 333 -3.40 -0.38 -14.21
CA VAL A 333 -2.10 -1.06 -14.30
C VAL A 333 -0.99 -0.24 -13.64
N GLY A 334 -0.63 -0.64 -12.42
CA GLY A 334 0.54 -0.16 -11.68
C GLY A 334 0.36 1.19 -10.96
N PRO A 335 -0.68 1.36 -10.11
CA PRO A 335 -0.84 2.56 -9.29
C PRO A 335 0.28 2.70 -8.25
N ALA A 336 0.47 3.92 -7.73
CA ALA A 336 1.40 4.16 -6.62
C ALA A 336 0.87 3.62 -5.28
N VAL A 337 -0.46 3.62 -5.13
CA VAL A 337 -1.21 2.99 -4.04
C VAL A 337 -2.13 1.94 -4.67
N GLU A 338 -1.81 0.68 -4.41
CA GLU A 338 -2.61 -0.48 -4.79
C GLU A 338 -3.63 -0.81 -3.68
N SER A 339 -4.83 -1.25 -4.03
CA SER A 339 -5.86 -1.58 -3.04
C SER A 339 -6.98 -2.46 -3.58
N TYR A 340 -7.42 -3.41 -2.76
CA TYR A 340 -8.59 -4.26 -3.01
C TYR A 340 -9.40 -4.42 -1.72
N ILE A 341 -10.72 -4.64 -1.83
CA ILE A 341 -11.65 -4.70 -0.68
C ILE A 341 -12.95 -5.44 -1.03
N GLY A 342 -13.39 -6.36 -0.18
CA GLY A 342 -14.62 -7.13 -0.41
C GLY A 342 -14.72 -8.43 0.40
N PHE A 343 -15.71 -9.25 0.02
CA PHE A 343 -15.82 -10.64 0.48
C PHE A 343 -15.09 -11.53 -0.52
N ILE A 344 -13.81 -11.78 -0.29
CA ILE A 344 -12.89 -12.31 -1.33
C ILE A 344 -12.66 -13.81 -1.12
N GLU A 345 -11.93 -14.18 -0.07
CA GLU A 345 -11.36 -15.52 0.08
C GLU A 345 -12.25 -16.50 0.84
N ASN A 346 -12.39 -17.73 0.32
CA ASN A 346 -13.37 -18.72 0.78
C ASN A 346 -12.83 -19.78 1.77
N TYR A 347 -11.57 -19.68 2.20
CA TYR A 347 -10.88 -20.76 2.93
C TYR A 347 -11.55 -21.19 4.24
N ARG A 348 -12.27 -20.28 4.92
CA ARG A 348 -12.77 -20.46 6.29
C ARG A 348 -14.27 -20.78 6.39
N ASP A 349 -15.01 -20.75 5.28
CA ASP A 349 -16.34 -21.35 5.22
C ASP A 349 -16.19 -22.88 5.21
N PRO A 350 -16.78 -23.64 6.16
CA PRO A 350 -16.74 -25.11 6.12
C PRO A 350 -17.33 -25.75 4.85
N ALA A 351 -18.11 -25.01 4.05
CA ALA A 351 -18.55 -25.43 2.71
C ALA A 351 -17.62 -24.98 1.56
N GLY A 352 -16.78 -23.97 1.80
CA GLY A 352 -15.94 -23.34 0.77
C GLY A 352 -16.71 -22.55 -0.30
N THR A 353 -17.92 -22.02 0.00
CA THR A 353 -18.70 -21.23 -0.98
C THR A 353 -18.88 -19.76 -0.60
N ARG A 354 -18.86 -19.40 0.68
CA ARG A 354 -18.87 -18.01 1.20
C ARG A 354 -17.45 -17.53 1.49
N SER A 355 -17.26 -16.22 1.51
CA SER A 355 -15.94 -15.59 1.65
C SER A 355 -15.82 -14.73 2.91
N GLU A 356 -14.62 -14.68 3.48
CA GLU A 356 -14.25 -13.76 4.56
C GLU A 356 -14.17 -12.32 4.02
N PHE A 357 -14.51 -11.33 4.84
CA PHE A 357 -14.26 -9.93 4.48
C PHE A 357 -12.77 -9.61 4.62
N GLU A 358 -12.19 -9.02 3.58
CA GLU A 358 -10.85 -8.44 3.65
C GLU A 358 -10.76 -7.10 2.90
N GLY A 359 -9.68 -6.38 3.18
CA GLY A 359 -9.28 -5.24 2.37
C GLY A 359 -7.87 -4.79 2.73
N PHE A 360 -7.12 -4.37 1.73
CA PHE A 360 -5.73 -3.92 1.89
C PHE A 360 -5.44 -2.62 1.14
N VAL A 361 -4.39 -1.93 1.57
CA VAL A 361 -3.80 -0.78 0.89
C VAL A 361 -2.28 -0.96 0.93
N ALA A 362 -1.62 -0.88 -0.23
CA ALA A 362 -0.19 -1.11 -0.37
C ALA A 362 0.48 0.01 -1.20
N ALA A 363 1.57 0.58 -0.68
CA ALA A 363 2.30 1.68 -1.31
C ALA A 363 3.63 1.18 -1.93
N VAL A 364 3.93 1.58 -3.17
CA VAL A 364 4.96 0.93 -3.99
C VAL A 364 6.34 1.62 -3.89
N ASN A 365 7.15 1.30 -2.86
CA ASN A 365 8.54 1.78 -2.80
C ASN A 365 9.54 0.86 -3.53
N LYS A 366 9.87 1.23 -4.76
CA LYS A 366 10.88 0.57 -5.61
C LYS A 366 12.31 1.16 -5.51
N GLU A 367 12.50 2.30 -4.85
CA GLU A 367 13.78 3.05 -4.87
C GLU A 367 14.56 2.95 -3.55
N THR A 368 13.93 3.10 -2.38
CA THR A 368 14.60 2.98 -1.08
C THR A 368 14.96 1.54 -0.77
N SER A 369 14.03 0.60 -1.03
CA SER A 369 14.23 -0.84 -0.85
C SER A 369 15.52 -1.35 -1.53
N LYS A 370 15.82 -0.85 -2.75
CA LYS A 370 17.05 -1.19 -3.48
C LYS A 370 18.30 -0.57 -2.85
N LYS A 371 18.23 0.67 -2.38
CA LYS A 371 19.35 1.37 -1.71
C LYS A 371 19.67 0.71 -0.36
N PHE A 372 18.66 0.36 0.43
CA PHE A 372 18.83 -0.30 1.73
C PHE A 372 19.33 -1.75 1.59
N GLN A 373 18.81 -2.51 0.62
CA GLN A 373 19.30 -3.85 0.32
C GLN A 373 20.76 -3.82 -0.21
N ALA A 374 21.14 -2.81 -1.00
CA ALA A 374 22.53 -2.59 -1.39
C ALA A 374 23.44 -2.20 -0.20
N LEU A 375 22.98 -1.35 0.73
CA LEU A 375 23.72 -1.00 1.94
C LEU A 375 23.96 -2.22 2.83
N VAL A 376 22.92 -3.00 3.11
CA VAL A 376 22.96 -4.21 3.95
C VAL A 376 23.77 -5.35 3.33
N SER A 377 23.86 -5.41 2.00
CA SER A 377 24.73 -6.36 1.28
C SER A 377 26.20 -5.95 1.25
N ASN A 378 26.53 -4.67 1.45
CA ASN A 378 27.92 -4.18 1.53
C ASN A 378 28.37 -3.89 2.97
N ALA A 379 27.54 -4.17 3.97
CA ALA A 379 27.78 -3.77 5.37
C ALA A 379 29.16 -4.21 5.90
N GLU A 380 29.58 -5.44 5.62
CA GLU A 380 30.88 -5.97 6.08
C GLU A 380 32.09 -5.27 5.43
N GLU A 381 31.97 -4.73 4.21
CA GLU A 381 33.02 -3.91 3.57
C GLU A 381 32.95 -2.42 4.00
N ILE A 382 31.80 -1.98 4.52
CA ILE A 382 31.60 -0.63 5.06
C ILE A 382 32.12 -0.54 6.50
N LEU A 383 31.90 -1.58 7.32
CA LEU A 383 32.42 -1.67 8.70
C LEU A 383 33.96 -1.58 8.73
N LYS A 384 34.66 -2.15 7.74
CA LYS A 384 36.13 -2.05 7.59
C LYS A 384 36.65 -0.62 7.37
N GLN A 385 35.77 0.35 7.06
CA GLN A 385 36.13 1.76 6.87
C GLN A 385 36.03 2.57 8.17
N LEU A 386 35.59 1.94 9.27
CA LEU A 386 35.44 2.59 10.57
C LEU A 386 36.79 2.67 11.31
N PRO A 387 37.06 3.78 12.04
CA PRO A 387 38.41 4.17 12.44
C PRO A 387 39.03 3.34 13.58
N TRP A 388 38.30 2.36 14.12
CA TRP A 388 38.77 1.50 15.22
C TRP A 388 39.45 0.20 14.75
N GLY A 389 39.32 -0.16 13.47
CA GLY A 389 39.95 -1.37 12.91
C GLY A 389 39.28 -2.69 13.34
N ALA A 390 39.77 -3.80 12.77
CA ALA A 390 39.13 -5.11 12.92
C ALA A 390 39.10 -5.62 14.37
N ASP A 391 40.15 -5.37 15.16
CA ASP A 391 40.29 -5.86 16.54
C ASP A 391 39.28 -5.24 17.53
N TYR A 392 38.54 -4.22 17.10
CA TYR A 392 37.49 -3.53 17.86
C TYR A 392 36.09 -3.67 17.25
N GLU A 393 35.97 -4.36 16.11
CA GLU A 393 34.70 -4.72 15.49
C GLU A 393 34.31 -6.14 15.90
N LYS A 394 33.06 -6.56 15.67
CA LYS A 394 32.64 -7.94 15.95
C LYS A 394 33.31 -8.93 14.99
N ASP A 395 33.85 -10.04 15.52
CA ASP A 395 34.43 -11.18 14.77
C ASP A 395 33.52 -11.70 13.64
N THR A 396 32.21 -11.47 13.73
CA THR A 396 31.23 -11.72 12.68
C THR A 396 30.09 -10.71 12.79
N PHE A 397 29.60 -10.19 11.66
CA PHE A 397 28.42 -9.31 11.62
C PHE A 397 27.13 -10.12 11.85
N LEU A 398 26.86 -10.43 13.11
CA LEU A 398 25.69 -11.22 13.53
C LEU A 398 24.38 -10.43 13.36
N LYS A 399 23.78 -10.54 12.16
CA LYS A 399 22.32 -10.46 12.01
C LYS A 399 21.70 -11.54 12.91
N PRO A 400 20.61 -11.28 13.65
CA PRO A 400 19.98 -12.27 14.54
C PRO A 400 19.34 -13.41 13.73
N LYS A 401 20.13 -14.46 13.45
CA LYS A 401 19.70 -15.73 12.84
C LYS A 401 18.93 -16.56 13.87
N GLN A 402 17.69 -16.93 13.57
CA GLN A 402 16.89 -17.83 14.43
C GLN A 402 16.83 -19.24 13.82
N LYS A 403 17.70 -20.15 14.30
CA LYS A 403 17.98 -21.50 13.77
C LYS A 403 16.78 -22.18 13.08
N MET A 404 16.87 -22.45 11.79
CA MET A 404 15.82 -23.02 10.95
C MET A 404 15.73 -24.53 11.15
N ASN A 405 14.55 -25.01 11.57
CA ASN A 405 14.30 -26.44 11.74
C ASN A 405 14.67 -27.25 10.49
N PHE A 406 15.24 -28.44 10.69
CA PHE A 406 15.45 -29.50 9.70
C PHE A 406 16.47 -29.26 8.58
N LEU A 407 17.21 -28.15 8.61
CA LEU A 407 18.28 -27.88 7.65
C LEU A 407 19.66 -28.14 8.26
N ASP A 408 20.66 -28.41 7.41
CA ASP A 408 22.06 -28.25 7.80
C ASP A 408 22.49 -26.78 7.71
N GLU A 409 23.65 -26.46 8.30
CA GLU A 409 24.12 -25.07 8.41
C GLU A 409 24.29 -24.38 7.04
N HIS A 410 24.67 -25.12 6.00
CA HIS A 410 24.88 -24.57 4.67
C HIS A 410 23.56 -24.23 3.97
N ASP A 411 22.59 -25.15 4.02
CA ASP A 411 21.25 -24.93 3.50
C ASP A 411 20.51 -23.84 4.30
N GLU A 412 20.75 -23.72 5.60
CA GLU A 412 20.28 -22.61 6.44
C GLU A 412 20.88 -21.25 6.03
N GLU A 413 22.18 -21.17 5.76
CA GLU A 413 22.79 -19.91 5.30
C GLU A 413 22.28 -19.47 3.93
N LEU A 414 22.09 -20.40 3.01
CA LEU A 414 21.47 -20.13 1.71
C LEU A 414 20.03 -19.63 1.86
N MET A 415 19.24 -20.23 2.76
CA MET A 415 17.89 -19.76 3.11
C MET A 415 17.91 -18.34 3.70
N PHE A 416 18.78 -18.04 4.68
CA PHE A 416 18.87 -16.67 5.22
C PHE A 416 19.29 -15.64 4.18
N LYS A 417 20.12 -16.02 3.20
CA LYS A 417 20.63 -15.12 2.17
C LYS A 417 19.63 -14.86 1.06
N PHE A 418 18.90 -15.89 0.61
CA PHE A 418 18.11 -15.83 -0.63
C PHE A 418 16.62 -16.14 -0.48
N HIS A 419 16.09 -16.52 0.69
CA HIS A 419 14.65 -16.83 0.84
C HIS A 419 13.75 -15.66 0.41
N LYS A 420 14.13 -14.41 0.66
CA LYS A 420 13.36 -13.24 0.17
C LYS A 420 13.30 -13.24 -1.35
N ASP A 421 14.46 -13.38 -1.98
CA ASP A 421 14.64 -13.31 -3.44
C ASP A 421 13.93 -14.49 -4.14
N SER A 422 13.98 -15.70 -3.57
CA SER A 422 13.23 -16.85 -4.07
C SER A 422 11.73 -16.74 -3.83
N PHE A 423 11.30 -16.16 -2.70
CA PHE A 423 9.88 -15.94 -2.42
C PHE A 423 9.26 -14.88 -3.35
N GLU A 424 10.00 -13.82 -3.70
CA GLU A 424 9.56 -12.84 -4.72
C GLU A 424 9.38 -13.51 -6.10
N VAL A 425 10.29 -14.41 -6.49
CA VAL A 425 10.14 -15.23 -7.70
C VAL A 425 8.94 -16.18 -7.60
N GLN A 426 8.78 -16.89 -6.48
CA GLN A 426 7.71 -17.87 -6.30
C GLN A 426 6.34 -17.19 -6.34
N VAL A 427 6.11 -16.14 -5.54
CA VAL A 427 4.85 -15.39 -5.54
C VAL A 427 4.59 -14.76 -6.91
N GLY A 428 5.59 -14.12 -7.51
CA GLY A 428 5.45 -13.52 -8.85
C GLY A 428 5.07 -14.52 -9.95
N LEU A 429 5.46 -15.78 -9.81
CA LEU A 429 5.05 -16.87 -10.71
C LEU A 429 3.72 -17.51 -10.31
N HIS A 430 3.46 -17.69 -9.02
CA HIS A 430 2.26 -18.27 -8.43
C HIS A 430 1.01 -17.45 -8.79
N GLU A 431 1.04 -16.14 -8.56
CA GLU A 431 -0.07 -15.23 -8.87
C GLU A 431 -0.30 -15.12 -10.38
N LEU A 432 0.70 -14.61 -11.11
CA LEU A 432 0.55 -14.18 -12.49
C LEU A 432 0.45 -15.36 -13.48
N LEU A 433 1.21 -16.44 -13.23
CA LEU A 433 1.32 -17.57 -14.16
C LEU A 433 0.75 -18.87 -13.58
N GLY A 434 0.63 -19.00 -12.26
CA GLY A 434 -0.18 -20.01 -11.59
C GLY A 434 -1.65 -19.66 -11.78
N HIS A 435 -2.26 -18.90 -10.86
CA HIS A 435 -3.69 -18.55 -10.91
C HIS A 435 -4.12 -17.91 -12.23
N GLY A 436 -3.30 -17.01 -12.79
CA GLY A 436 -3.54 -16.38 -14.10
C GLY A 436 -3.51 -17.31 -15.32
N SER A 437 -3.24 -18.61 -15.15
CA SER A 437 -3.23 -19.61 -16.24
C SER A 437 -4.25 -20.74 -16.08
N GLY A 438 -4.45 -21.47 -17.19
CA GLY A 438 -5.40 -22.57 -17.27
C GLY A 438 -6.77 -22.12 -17.74
N LYS A 439 -7.44 -22.97 -18.53
CA LYS A 439 -8.78 -22.69 -19.07
C LYS A 439 -9.77 -23.71 -18.58
N LEU A 440 -10.89 -23.27 -18.01
CA LEU A 440 -12.04 -24.13 -17.75
C LEU A 440 -12.79 -24.37 -19.07
N PHE A 441 -13.04 -25.63 -19.41
CA PHE A 441 -13.88 -26.00 -20.55
C PHE A 441 -15.34 -25.89 -20.12
N GLN A 442 -16.08 -24.96 -20.73
CA GLN A 442 -17.46 -24.65 -20.36
C GLN A 442 -18.40 -24.89 -21.54
N LYS A 443 -19.60 -25.36 -21.21
CA LYS A 443 -20.78 -25.36 -22.07
C LYS A 443 -21.62 -24.11 -21.74
N ASN A 444 -21.91 -23.32 -22.76
CA ASN A 444 -22.69 -22.11 -22.67
C ASN A 444 -24.19 -22.44 -22.60
N ALA A 445 -25.01 -21.49 -22.15
CA ALA A 445 -26.47 -21.67 -22.03
C ALA A 445 -27.19 -21.89 -23.37
N ASP A 446 -26.58 -21.53 -24.51
CA ASP A 446 -27.07 -21.81 -25.86
C ASP A 446 -26.67 -23.22 -26.37
N GLY A 447 -25.97 -24.01 -25.55
CA GLY A 447 -25.46 -25.33 -25.89
C GLY A 447 -24.14 -25.34 -26.67
N THR A 448 -23.56 -24.17 -27.00
CA THR A 448 -22.21 -24.09 -27.58
C THR A 448 -21.13 -24.35 -26.53
N PHE A 449 -19.91 -24.65 -26.97
CA PHE A 449 -18.77 -24.83 -26.08
C PHE A 449 -17.79 -23.66 -26.21
N ASN A 450 -17.14 -23.28 -25.10
CA ASN A 450 -16.05 -22.30 -25.12
C ASN A 450 -14.75 -22.84 -25.78
N PHE A 451 -14.75 -24.10 -26.24
CA PHE A 451 -13.62 -24.82 -26.82
C PHE A 451 -14.07 -25.71 -28.00
N ASP A 452 -13.14 -26.11 -28.87
CA ASP A 452 -13.45 -26.97 -30.02
C ASP A 452 -13.38 -28.46 -29.63
N ASN A 453 -14.53 -29.02 -29.25
CA ASN A 453 -14.64 -30.42 -28.81
C ASN A 453 -14.31 -31.47 -29.90
N ASN A 454 -14.13 -31.06 -31.17
CA ASN A 454 -13.68 -31.96 -32.24
C ASN A 454 -12.15 -31.93 -32.43
N LYS A 455 -11.44 -30.97 -31.84
CA LYS A 455 -9.97 -30.81 -31.97
C LYS A 455 -9.22 -30.96 -30.65
N VAL A 456 -9.82 -30.49 -29.55
CA VAL A 456 -9.20 -30.60 -28.22
C VAL A 456 -9.27 -32.04 -27.76
N LYS A 457 -8.13 -32.58 -27.35
CA LYS A 457 -8.02 -33.91 -26.73
C LYS A 457 -7.77 -33.78 -25.24
N ASP A 458 -8.27 -34.74 -24.49
CA ASP A 458 -7.94 -34.91 -23.09
C ASP A 458 -6.47 -35.36 -22.94
N ILE A 459 -5.76 -34.75 -21.98
CA ILE A 459 -4.37 -35.04 -21.65
C ILE A 459 -4.25 -36.37 -20.89
N ILE A 460 -5.29 -36.77 -20.13
CA ILE A 460 -5.30 -38.00 -19.32
C ILE A 460 -5.56 -39.24 -20.20
N THR A 461 -6.60 -39.22 -21.02
CA THR A 461 -7.03 -40.37 -21.83
C THR A 461 -6.55 -40.34 -23.29
N GLY A 462 -6.12 -39.19 -23.81
CA GLY A 462 -5.80 -38.99 -25.23
C GLY A 462 -7.02 -38.99 -26.17
N GLY A 463 -8.23 -39.14 -25.63
CA GLY A 463 -9.51 -39.13 -26.33
C GLY A 463 -10.10 -37.72 -26.51
N PRO A 464 -11.36 -37.61 -26.97
CA PRO A 464 -12.11 -36.35 -26.94
C PRO A 464 -12.44 -35.96 -25.49
N ILE A 465 -12.80 -34.68 -25.27
CA ILE A 465 -13.20 -34.20 -23.94
C ILE A 465 -14.57 -34.78 -23.56
N ALA A 466 -14.59 -35.59 -22.49
CA ALA A 466 -15.79 -36.28 -22.00
C ALA A 466 -16.57 -35.50 -20.93
N THR A 467 -15.93 -34.53 -20.27
CA THR A 467 -16.49 -33.73 -19.17
C THR A 467 -16.13 -32.25 -19.32
N TRP A 468 -17.00 -31.38 -18.80
CA TRP A 468 -16.87 -29.92 -18.82
C TRP A 468 -17.67 -29.31 -17.65
N TYR A 469 -17.60 -28.00 -17.51
CA TYR A 469 -18.50 -27.20 -16.66
C TYR A 469 -19.78 -26.90 -17.43
N GLU A 470 -20.93 -27.21 -16.84
CA GLU A 470 -22.26 -26.84 -17.35
C GLU A 470 -22.62 -25.38 -16.95
N PRO A 471 -23.64 -24.76 -17.58
CA PRO A 471 -24.07 -23.40 -17.25
C PRO A 471 -24.34 -23.21 -15.75
N GLY A 472 -23.72 -22.17 -15.15
CA GLY A 472 -23.80 -21.89 -13.72
C GLY A 472 -22.76 -22.62 -12.85
N GLU A 473 -22.00 -23.58 -13.37
CA GLU A 473 -20.91 -24.22 -12.61
C GLU A 473 -19.62 -23.40 -12.63
N THR A 474 -19.13 -23.06 -11.43
CA THR A 474 -17.79 -22.50 -11.19
C THR A 474 -16.82 -23.56 -10.64
N TRP A 475 -15.52 -23.25 -10.65
CA TRP A 475 -14.45 -24.05 -10.02
C TRP A 475 -14.82 -24.53 -8.61
N SER A 476 -14.99 -23.58 -7.68
CA SER A 476 -15.34 -23.86 -6.28
C SER A 476 -16.64 -24.64 -6.15
N SER A 477 -17.64 -24.33 -6.98
CA SER A 477 -18.93 -25.02 -6.93
C SER A 477 -18.88 -26.49 -7.39
N LYS A 478 -17.83 -26.91 -8.10
CA LYS A 478 -17.67 -28.27 -8.66
C LYS A 478 -16.62 -29.10 -7.92
N PHE A 479 -15.60 -28.47 -7.34
CA PHE A 479 -14.57 -29.14 -6.54
C PHE A 479 -14.78 -28.99 -5.01
N GLY A 480 -15.70 -28.12 -4.58
CA GLY A 480 -16.10 -27.94 -3.19
C GLY A 480 -14.91 -27.63 -2.28
N VAL A 481 -14.85 -28.29 -1.13
CA VAL A 481 -13.78 -28.14 -0.11
C VAL A 481 -12.37 -28.42 -0.65
N LEU A 482 -12.21 -29.17 -1.75
CA LEU A 482 -10.90 -29.39 -2.38
C LEU A 482 -10.47 -28.27 -3.33
N ALA A 483 -11.39 -27.39 -3.75
CA ALA A 483 -11.15 -26.43 -4.83
C ALA A 483 -9.97 -25.49 -4.56
N SER A 484 -9.89 -24.90 -3.36
CA SER A 484 -8.81 -23.98 -3.01
C SER A 484 -7.47 -24.72 -2.94
N ALA A 485 -7.35 -25.73 -2.06
CA ALA A 485 -6.11 -26.51 -1.89
C ALA A 485 -5.56 -27.13 -3.19
N TYR A 486 -6.44 -27.58 -4.09
CA TYR A 486 -6.07 -28.11 -5.41
C TYR A 486 -5.52 -27.01 -6.33
N GLU A 487 -6.08 -25.81 -6.26
CA GLU A 487 -5.64 -24.66 -7.05
C GLU A 487 -4.33 -24.08 -6.53
N GLU A 488 -4.13 -23.95 -5.20
CA GLU A 488 -2.84 -23.58 -4.60
C GLU A 488 -1.74 -24.51 -5.12
N CYS A 489 -2.00 -25.82 -5.10
CA CYS A 489 -1.04 -26.84 -5.53
C CYS A 489 -0.68 -26.71 -7.01
N ARG A 490 -1.64 -26.29 -7.84
CA ARG A 490 -1.41 -26.00 -9.26
C ARG A 490 -0.58 -24.73 -9.44
N ALA A 491 -0.85 -23.67 -8.67
CA ALA A 491 -0.12 -22.40 -8.75
C ALA A 491 1.32 -22.53 -8.23
N GLU A 492 1.53 -23.18 -7.08
CA GLU A 492 2.86 -23.50 -6.56
C GLU A 492 3.66 -24.34 -7.54
N ALA A 493 3.05 -25.38 -8.14
CA ALA A 493 3.71 -26.24 -9.13
C ALA A 493 4.14 -25.47 -10.40
N VAL A 494 3.42 -24.41 -10.79
CA VAL A 494 3.88 -23.51 -11.86
C VAL A 494 5.14 -22.75 -11.42
N GLY A 495 5.18 -22.23 -10.19
CA GLY A 495 6.38 -21.60 -9.62
C GLY A 495 7.60 -22.53 -9.63
N TYR A 496 7.45 -23.77 -9.14
CA TYR A 496 8.49 -24.81 -9.21
C TYR A 496 9.01 -25.04 -10.64
N VAL A 497 8.12 -25.18 -11.64
CA VAL A 497 8.50 -25.51 -13.03
C VAL A 497 9.09 -24.32 -13.79
N LEU A 498 8.62 -23.09 -13.50
CA LEU A 498 9.03 -21.86 -14.20
C LEU A 498 10.26 -21.18 -13.57
N CYS A 499 10.49 -21.29 -12.26
CA CYS A 499 11.76 -20.83 -11.65
C CYS A 499 12.98 -21.60 -12.19
N CYS A 500 12.77 -22.78 -12.80
CA CYS A 500 13.81 -23.52 -13.52
C CYS A 500 14.08 -22.99 -14.95
N ASN A 501 13.49 -21.87 -15.38
CA ASN A 501 13.80 -21.23 -16.66
C ASN A 501 14.76 -20.03 -16.47
N PRO A 502 16.00 -20.08 -17.01
CA PRO A 502 16.96 -18.98 -16.90
C PRO A 502 16.46 -17.64 -17.43
N ASP A 503 15.64 -17.63 -18.50
CA ASP A 503 15.08 -16.39 -19.05
C ASP A 503 14.04 -15.76 -18.10
N ILE A 504 13.34 -16.57 -17.30
CA ILE A 504 12.40 -16.09 -16.29
C ILE A 504 13.16 -15.51 -15.11
N LEU A 505 14.15 -16.22 -14.55
CA LEU A 505 14.97 -15.70 -13.46
C LEU A 505 15.68 -14.38 -13.85
N LYS A 506 16.09 -14.26 -15.12
CA LYS A 506 16.66 -13.03 -15.69
C LYS A 506 15.67 -11.85 -15.73
N ILE A 507 14.36 -12.08 -15.88
CA ILE A 507 13.33 -11.03 -15.76
C ILE A 507 13.25 -10.49 -14.33
N PHE A 508 13.38 -11.37 -13.33
CA PHE A 508 13.52 -10.98 -11.91
C PHE A 508 14.94 -10.42 -11.57
N GLY A 509 15.85 -10.35 -12.53
CA GLY A 509 17.20 -9.79 -12.38
C GLY A 509 18.30 -10.78 -11.99
N TYR A 510 17.97 -12.07 -11.80
CA TYR A 510 18.93 -13.10 -11.35
C TYR A 510 19.57 -13.80 -12.55
N THR A 511 20.91 -13.89 -12.57
CA THR A 511 21.69 -14.56 -13.63
C THR A 511 22.93 -15.26 -13.05
N GLY A 512 23.51 -16.23 -13.78
CA GLY A 512 24.68 -16.98 -13.33
C GLY A 512 24.41 -17.79 -12.06
N GLU A 513 25.42 -17.95 -11.20
CA GLU A 513 25.30 -18.68 -9.92
C GLU A 513 24.18 -18.14 -9.02
N LEU A 514 23.91 -16.83 -9.04
CA LEU A 514 22.81 -16.23 -8.28
C LEU A 514 21.43 -16.78 -8.71
N ALA A 515 21.26 -17.06 -10.01
CA ALA A 515 20.05 -17.73 -10.50
C ALA A 515 19.98 -19.22 -10.06
N HIS A 516 21.13 -19.89 -9.94
CA HIS A 516 21.18 -21.26 -9.41
C HIS A 516 20.90 -21.32 -7.91
N ASP A 517 21.39 -20.36 -7.13
CA ASP A 517 21.10 -20.21 -5.71
C ASP A 517 19.61 -19.89 -5.46
N VAL A 518 19.05 -18.88 -6.14
CA VAL A 518 17.63 -18.49 -6.00
C VAL A 518 16.71 -19.65 -6.41
N LYS A 519 17.02 -20.38 -7.49
CA LYS A 519 16.29 -21.60 -7.88
C LYS A 519 16.38 -22.69 -6.82
N TYR A 520 17.57 -22.96 -6.28
CA TYR A 520 17.78 -23.99 -5.27
C TYR A 520 17.01 -23.68 -3.98
N VAL A 521 17.14 -22.45 -3.48
CA VAL A 521 16.49 -21.99 -2.25
C VAL A 521 14.96 -21.97 -2.41
N ASN A 522 14.44 -21.71 -3.61
CA ASN A 522 13.00 -21.86 -3.87
C ASN A 522 12.52 -23.30 -3.64
N TRP A 523 13.15 -24.27 -4.30
CA TRP A 523 12.80 -25.70 -4.16
C TRP A 523 13.02 -26.19 -2.72
N LEU A 524 14.12 -25.78 -2.09
CA LEU A 524 14.45 -26.12 -0.70
C LEU A 524 13.38 -25.59 0.27
N SER A 525 12.97 -24.32 0.11
CA SER A 525 11.97 -23.66 0.95
C SER A 525 10.60 -24.33 0.85
N GLU A 526 10.11 -24.56 -0.37
CA GLU A 526 8.76 -25.08 -0.59
C GLU A 526 8.60 -26.55 -0.18
N ILE A 527 9.61 -27.39 -0.43
CA ILE A 527 9.59 -28.81 0.02
C ILE A 527 9.68 -28.87 1.55
N ARG A 528 10.51 -28.03 2.17
CA ARG A 528 10.59 -27.89 3.63
C ARG A 528 9.28 -27.36 4.23
N ALA A 529 8.60 -26.44 3.56
CA ALA A 529 7.30 -25.94 3.97
C ALA A 529 6.22 -27.02 3.87
N GLY A 530 6.29 -27.93 2.89
CA GLY A 530 5.42 -29.11 2.80
C GLY A 530 5.71 -30.21 3.83
N LEU A 531 6.95 -30.31 4.34
CA LEU A 531 7.25 -31.14 5.52
C LEU A 531 6.67 -30.52 6.80
N LEU A 532 6.90 -29.22 7.02
CA LEU A 532 6.34 -28.47 8.16
C LEU A 532 4.81 -28.41 8.14
N ALA A 533 4.19 -28.51 6.95
CA ALA A 533 2.74 -28.52 6.78
C ALA A 533 2.03 -29.61 7.60
N LEU A 534 2.72 -30.70 7.96
CA LEU A 534 2.17 -31.79 8.79
C LEU A 534 1.61 -31.31 10.14
N GLU A 535 2.10 -30.20 10.72
CA GLU A 535 1.49 -29.57 11.91
C GLU A 535 -0.01 -29.28 11.70
N PHE A 536 -0.40 -28.91 10.48
CA PHE A 536 -1.76 -28.52 10.09
C PHE A 536 -2.61 -29.71 9.60
N TYR A 537 -2.11 -30.94 9.69
CA TYR A 537 -2.90 -32.15 9.49
C TYR A 537 -3.54 -32.62 10.80
N GLN A 538 -4.82 -33.02 10.73
CA GLN A 538 -5.63 -33.49 11.84
C GLN A 538 -5.71 -35.02 11.77
N ALA A 539 -4.91 -35.71 12.58
CA ALA A 539 -4.73 -37.16 12.49
C ALA A 539 -5.98 -37.97 12.87
N ASP A 540 -6.82 -37.42 13.75
CA ASP A 540 -8.10 -37.96 14.20
C ASP A 540 -9.19 -37.84 13.12
N GLN A 541 -9.31 -36.67 12.49
CA GLN A 541 -10.31 -36.39 11.46
C GLN A 541 -9.86 -36.79 10.05
N LYS A 542 -8.56 -37.06 9.88
CA LYS A 542 -7.86 -37.27 8.60
C LYS A 542 -8.08 -36.10 7.63
N LYS A 543 -8.07 -34.88 8.16
CA LYS A 543 -8.38 -33.63 7.46
C LYS A 543 -7.17 -32.69 7.48
N TRP A 544 -6.99 -31.94 6.40
CA TRP A 544 -6.03 -30.83 6.36
C TRP A 544 -6.70 -29.51 6.79
N GLY A 545 -6.06 -28.78 7.70
CA GLY A 545 -6.57 -27.54 8.30
C GLY A 545 -6.17 -26.24 7.59
N GLN A 546 -5.36 -26.29 6.52
CA GLN A 546 -5.04 -25.11 5.71
C GLN A 546 -4.66 -25.51 4.26
N ALA A 547 -5.15 -24.75 3.28
CA ALA A 547 -5.11 -25.10 1.85
C ALA A 547 -3.70 -25.14 1.24
N HIS A 548 -2.87 -24.12 1.47
CA HIS A 548 -1.49 -24.06 0.98
C HIS A 548 -0.61 -25.15 1.64
N CYS A 549 -0.82 -25.44 2.92
CA CYS A 549 -0.14 -26.54 3.61
C CYS A 549 -0.46 -27.90 2.97
N TYR A 550 -1.73 -28.15 2.67
CA TYR A 550 -2.16 -29.35 1.96
C TYR A 550 -1.49 -29.44 0.57
N ALA A 551 -1.49 -28.35 -0.18
CA ALA A 551 -0.83 -28.22 -1.48
C ALA A 551 0.68 -28.50 -1.44
N ARG A 552 1.41 -27.87 -0.52
CA ARG A 552 2.86 -28.04 -0.36
C ARG A 552 3.24 -29.44 0.11
N TYR A 553 2.42 -30.08 0.97
CA TYR A 553 2.59 -31.49 1.32
C TYR A 553 2.38 -32.40 0.09
N VAL A 554 1.34 -32.18 -0.71
CA VAL A 554 1.10 -32.92 -1.95
C VAL A 554 2.29 -32.80 -2.92
N LEU A 555 2.84 -31.61 -3.12
CA LEU A 555 4.06 -31.43 -3.95
C LEU A 555 5.30 -32.08 -3.34
N THR A 556 5.45 -32.03 -2.01
CA THR A 556 6.50 -32.74 -1.27
C THR A 556 6.42 -34.26 -1.51
N LYS A 557 5.21 -34.82 -1.51
CA LYS A 557 4.98 -36.24 -1.79
C LYS A 557 5.26 -36.61 -3.26
N VAL A 558 4.99 -35.70 -4.20
CA VAL A 558 5.37 -35.87 -5.63
C VAL A 558 6.89 -35.89 -5.82
N VAL A 559 7.66 -35.00 -5.16
CA VAL A 559 9.13 -35.02 -5.28
C VAL A 559 9.81 -36.15 -4.51
N LEU A 560 9.18 -36.64 -3.43
CA LEU A 560 9.59 -37.88 -2.74
C LEU A 560 9.36 -39.11 -3.64
N GLU A 561 8.22 -39.21 -4.31
CA GLU A 561 7.93 -40.30 -5.27
C GLU A 561 8.90 -40.29 -6.47
N ALA A 562 9.36 -39.11 -6.92
CA ALA A 562 10.36 -38.99 -7.99
C ALA A 562 11.70 -39.70 -7.66
N GLY A 563 11.99 -39.89 -6.37
CA GLY A 563 13.01 -40.80 -5.88
C GLY A 563 14.45 -40.41 -6.28
N LYS A 564 15.25 -41.40 -6.65
CA LYS A 564 16.67 -41.27 -7.07
C LYS A 564 17.60 -40.56 -6.06
N GLY A 565 17.16 -40.36 -4.82
CA GLY A 565 17.88 -39.59 -3.80
C GLY A 565 17.74 -38.07 -3.93
N PHE A 566 16.84 -37.57 -4.77
CA PHE A 566 16.61 -36.13 -5.00
C PHE A 566 16.23 -35.38 -3.72
N VAL A 567 15.32 -35.97 -2.93
CA VAL A 567 14.95 -35.51 -1.59
C VAL A 567 15.21 -36.66 -0.61
N LYS A 568 15.74 -36.32 0.56
CA LYS A 568 15.81 -37.20 1.73
C LYS A 568 15.26 -36.51 2.96
N ILE A 569 14.61 -37.28 3.81
CA ILE A 569 14.13 -36.89 5.15
C ILE A 569 14.53 -38.05 6.07
N GLU A 570 15.35 -37.76 7.07
CA GLU A 570 15.91 -38.73 8.00
C GLU A 570 15.59 -38.31 9.43
N GLU A 571 15.18 -39.25 10.29
CA GLU A 571 14.93 -38.97 11.71
C GLU A 571 16.24 -38.88 12.51
N THR A 572 16.36 -37.83 13.31
CA THR A 572 17.57 -37.49 14.05
C THR A 572 17.23 -37.06 15.49
N LYS A 573 18.21 -36.49 16.19
CA LYS A 573 18.00 -35.79 17.47
C LYS A 573 18.70 -34.45 17.40
N GLY A 574 18.00 -33.41 17.87
CA GLY A 574 18.57 -32.07 17.96
C GLY A 574 19.55 -31.95 19.13
N GLU A 575 20.21 -30.81 19.22
CA GLU A 575 21.17 -30.48 20.29
C GLU A 575 20.55 -30.52 21.71
N ASP A 576 19.23 -30.34 21.81
CA ASP A 576 18.45 -30.47 23.05
C ASP A 576 18.05 -31.92 23.38
N GLY A 577 18.52 -32.90 22.61
CA GLY A 577 18.28 -34.34 22.81
C GLY A 577 16.88 -34.84 22.44
N LYS A 578 15.95 -33.95 22.07
CA LYS A 578 14.60 -34.31 21.60
C LYS A 578 14.64 -34.86 20.17
N PRO A 579 13.61 -35.60 19.73
CA PRO A 579 13.44 -35.98 18.32
C PRO A 579 13.57 -34.79 17.37
N ASP A 580 14.14 -35.01 16.20
CA ASP A 580 14.28 -33.99 15.16
C ASP A 580 14.27 -34.65 13.77
N LEU A 581 14.21 -33.84 12.71
CA LEU A 581 14.35 -34.31 11.33
C LEU A 581 15.57 -33.65 10.67
N HIS A 582 16.17 -34.33 9.70
CA HIS A 582 17.16 -33.79 8.79
C HIS A 582 16.62 -33.94 7.36
N PHE A 583 16.35 -32.82 6.71
CA PHE A 583 15.85 -32.74 5.34
C PHE A 583 16.99 -32.27 4.42
N LYS A 584 17.16 -32.95 3.27
CA LYS A 584 18.19 -32.63 2.29
C LYS A 584 17.69 -32.72 0.86
N LEU A 585 18.08 -31.74 0.04
CA LEU A 585 17.74 -31.60 -1.38
C LEU A 585 19.01 -31.68 -2.24
N ASP A 586 19.04 -32.50 -3.29
CA ASP A 586 20.13 -32.48 -4.26
C ASP A 586 19.90 -31.42 -5.34
N ARG A 587 20.65 -30.31 -5.26
CA ARG A 587 20.65 -29.20 -6.23
C ARG A 587 20.79 -29.67 -7.69
N ASN A 588 21.57 -30.72 -7.94
CA ASN A 588 21.89 -31.21 -9.29
C ASN A 588 20.73 -31.98 -9.92
N LEU A 589 19.82 -32.52 -9.09
CA LEU A 589 18.69 -33.34 -9.53
C LEU A 589 17.39 -32.52 -9.72
N ILE A 590 17.40 -31.21 -9.47
CA ILE A 590 16.24 -30.32 -9.70
C ILE A 590 15.76 -30.40 -11.16
N ASP A 591 16.61 -30.10 -12.14
CA ASP A 591 16.20 -30.07 -13.56
C ASP A 591 16.03 -31.46 -14.19
N SER A 592 16.65 -32.50 -13.63
CA SER A 592 16.69 -33.85 -14.20
C SER A 592 15.75 -34.87 -13.54
N VAL A 593 15.25 -34.58 -12.34
CA VAL A 593 14.33 -35.44 -11.58
C VAL A 593 13.13 -34.66 -11.06
N GLY A 594 13.35 -33.58 -10.31
CA GLY A 594 12.28 -32.80 -9.70
C GLY A 594 11.34 -32.14 -10.71
N ARG A 595 11.89 -31.30 -11.59
CA ARG A 595 11.14 -30.54 -12.59
C ARG A 595 10.33 -31.42 -13.54
N PRO A 596 10.85 -32.54 -14.08
CA PRO A 596 10.04 -33.50 -14.84
C PRO A 596 8.86 -34.07 -14.04
N ALA A 597 9.05 -34.43 -12.78
CA ALA A 597 8.00 -35.00 -11.93
C ALA A 597 6.90 -33.98 -11.61
N VAL A 598 7.27 -32.77 -11.16
CA VAL A 598 6.31 -31.69 -10.87
C VAL A 598 5.58 -31.25 -12.13
N ASN A 599 6.26 -31.15 -13.29
CA ASN A 599 5.62 -30.82 -14.56
C ASN A 599 4.63 -31.90 -15.03
N ALA A 600 4.95 -33.19 -14.84
CA ALA A 600 4.04 -34.29 -15.15
C ALA A 600 2.82 -34.34 -14.20
N PHE A 601 2.98 -33.91 -12.95
CA PHE A 601 1.88 -33.76 -11.99
C PHE A 601 1.00 -32.55 -12.31
N LEU A 602 1.60 -31.38 -12.58
CA LEU A 602 0.94 -30.14 -13.01
C LEU A 602 0.09 -30.35 -14.27
N ALA A 603 0.58 -31.13 -15.24
CA ALA A 603 -0.19 -31.48 -16.43
C ALA A 603 -1.49 -32.25 -16.09
N LYS A 604 -1.46 -33.15 -15.08
CA LYS A 604 -2.66 -33.83 -14.59
C LYS A 604 -3.58 -32.89 -13.83
N LEU A 605 -3.05 -32.05 -12.93
CA LEU A 605 -3.82 -31.04 -12.20
C LEU A 605 -4.60 -30.14 -13.16
N GLN A 606 -3.92 -29.60 -14.17
CA GLN A 606 -4.53 -28.73 -15.16
C GLN A 606 -5.56 -29.48 -16.03
N ALA A 607 -5.34 -30.75 -16.36
CA ALA A 607 -6.29 -31.54 -17.16
C ALA A 607 -7.63 -31.71 -16.43
N TYR A 608 -7.60 -32.24 -15.19
CA TYR A 608 -8.82 -32.41 -14.38
C TYR A 608 -9.49 -31.09 -14.03
N LYS A 609 -8.73 -30.01 -13.75
CA LYS A 609 -9.27 -28.64 -13.60
C LYS A 609 -9.95 -28.15 -14.88
N SER A 610 -9.36 -28.40 -16.05
CA SER A 610 -9.92 -27.94 -17.33
C SER A 610 -11.21 -28.67 -17.71
N THR A 611 -11.26 -29.99 -17.53
CA THR A 611 -12.47 -30.80 -17.84
C THR A 611 -13.53 -30.77 -16.74
N GLY A 612 -13.20 -30.29 -15.54
CA GLY A 612 -14.11 -30.35 -14.40
C GLY A 612 -14.38 -31.77 -13.91
N ASP A 613 -13.48 -32.73 -14.20
CA ASP A 613 -13.54 -34.09 -13.66
C ASP A 613 -13.10 -34.10 -12.19
N PHE A 614 -14.09 -33.89 -11.32
CA PHE A 614 -13.92 -33.90 -9.88
C PHE A 614 -13.46 -35.25 -9.34
N GLU A 615 -13.97 -36.39 -9.84
CA GLU A 615 -13.62 -37.71 -9.31
C GLU A 615 -12.18 -38.10 -9.67
N GLY A 616 -11.74 -37.83 -10.90
CA GLY A 616 -10.34 -37.99 -11.31
C GLY A 616 -9.40 -37.05 -10.55
N GLY A 617 -9.78 -35.77 -10.44
CA GLY A 617 -9.02 -34.76 -9.70
C GLY A 617 -8.87 -35.09 -8.22
N LYS A 618 -9.99 -35.36 -7.53
CA LYS A 618 -10.04 -35.78 -6.13
C LYS A 618 -9.17 -36.99 -5.86
N LYS A 619 -9.34 -38.06 -6.65
CA LYS A 619 -8.58 -39.31 -6.49
C LYS A 619 -7.08 -39.09 -6.64
N LEU A 620 -6.65 -38.26 -7.59
CA LEU A 620 -5.25 -37.87 -7.71
C LEU A 620 -4.79 -37.13 -6.45
N PHE A 621 -5.51 -36.10 -6.04
CA PHE A 621 -5.09 -35.20 -4.96
C PHE A 621 -5.03 -35.89 -3.60
N GLU A 622 -6.10 -36.61 -3.22
CA GLU A 622 -6.18 -37.35 -1.96
C GLU A 622 -5.15 -38.49 -1.87
N SER A 623 -4.70 -39.06 -3.00
CA SER A 623 -3.67 -40.11 -3.01
C SER A 623 -2.27 -39.61 -2.63
N TYR A 624 -1.86 -38.43 -3.10
CA TYR A 624 -0.64 -37.77 -2.62
C TYR A 624 -0.86 -37.10 -1.26
N GLY A 625 -2.10 -36.70 -0.98
CA GLY A 625 -2.55 -36.06 0.24
C GLY A 625 -2.63 -36.95 1.48
N ALA A 626 -2.51 -38.26 1.31
CA ALA A 626 -2.58 -39.24 2.38
C ALA A 626 -1.33 -39.21 3.27
N VAL A 627 -1.55 -39.16 4.58
CA VAL A 627 -0.52 -39.19 5.64
C VAL A 627 -0.47 -40.60 6.24
N GLY A 628 0.67 -41.28 6.11
CA GLY A 628 0.91 -42.63 6.62
C GLY A 628 1.51 -42.65 8.03
N GLU A 629 1.91 -43.83 8.51
CA GLU A 629 2.47 -44.00 9.86
C GLU A 629 3.80 -43.23 10.04
N THR A 630 4.65 -43.21 9.01
CA THR A 630 5.91 -42.45 9.03
C THR A 630 5.66 -40.94 9.01
N GLU A 631 4.74 -40.45 8.19
CA GLU A 631 4.44 -39.01 8.18
C GLU A 631 3.67 -38.56 9.43
N LEU A 632 2.95 -39.46 10.11
CA LEU A 632 2.42 -39.21 11.46
C LEU A 632 3.55 -39.15 12.51
N GLN A 633 4.63 -39.92 12.39
CA GLN A 633 5.80 -39.77 13.26
C GLN A 633 6.51 -38.42 13.02
N TRP A 634 6.70 -38.05 11.76
CA TRP A 634 7.26 -36.74 11.37
C TRP A 634 6.38 -35.57 11.83
N ARG A 635 5.05 -35.72 11.80
CA ARG A 635 4.09 -34.73 12.35
C ARG A 635 4.35 -34.41 13.81
N GLU A 636 4.51 -35.42 14.67
CA GLU A 636 4.75 -35.18 16.09
C GLU A 636 6.10 -34.48 16.32
N ILE A 637 7.11 -34.77 15.48
CA ILE A 637 8.39 -34.04 15.50
C ILE A 637 8.19 -32.59 15.05
N CYS A 638 7.43 -32.33 13.98
CA CYS A 638 7.07 -30.97 13.54
C CYS A 638 6.36 -30.18 14.64
N ILE A 639 5.44 -30.79 15.39
CA ILE A 639 4.73 -30.16 16.52
C ILE A 639 5.67 -29.87 17.68
N VAL A 640 6.52 -30.83 18.07
CA VAL A 640 7.53 -30.64 19.15
C VAL A 640 8.58 -29.59 18.78
N ARG A 641 8.85 -29.41 17.48
CA ARG A 641 9.79 -28.41 16.93
C ARG A 641 9.11 -27.11 16.50
N ARG A 642 7.78 -26.96 16.63
CA ARG A 642 7.06 -25.80 16.07
C ARG A 642 7.61 -24.49 16.64
N LYS A 643 7.62 -23.45 15.80
CA LYS A 643 7.93 -22.08 16.22
C LYS A 643 6.63 -21.27 16.29
N PRO A 644 6.49 -20.33 17.23
CA PRO A 644 5.34 -19.43 17.22
C PRO A 644 5.31 -18.61 15.93
N ARG A 645 4.12 -18.39 15.35
CA ARG A 645 3.96 -17.48 14.21
C ARG A 645 4.21 -16.04 14.65
N ARG A 646 4.63 -15.20 13.71
CA ARG A 646 4.80 -13.77 13.94
C ARG A 646 3.44 -13.09 14.11
N ILE A 647 3.34 -12.18 15.09
CA ILE A 647 2.21 -11.25 15.24
C ILE A 647 2.62 -9.93 14.58
N PHE A 648 1.80 -9.39 13.68
CA PHE A 648 2.15 -8.17 12.94
C PHE A 648 1.52 -6.91 13.56
N VAL A 649 2.36 -5.96 13.94
CA VAL A 649 1.96 -4.60 14.29
C VAL A 649 1.79 -3.81 12.99
N GLN A 650 0.57 -3.39 12.71
CA GLN A 650 0.25 -2.57 11.54
C GLN A 650 0.22 -1.09 11.93
N PRO A 651 0.73 -0.17 11.10
CA PRO A 651 0.56 1.26 11.34
C PRO A 651 -0.92 1.68 11.16
N ASN A 652 -1.23 2.89 11.63
CA ASN A 652 -2.48 3.59 11.34
C ASN A 652 -2.20 4.83 10.49
N THR A 653 -3.24 5.39 9.86
CA THR A 653 -3.19 6.73 9.24
C THR A 653 -4.24 7.62 9.89
N VAL A 654 -3.88 8.87 10.16
CA VAL A 654 -4.74 9.87 10.81
C VAL A 654 -4.80 11.13 9.98
N GLU A 655 -5.94 11.82 9.98
CA GLU A 655 -6.16 13.08 9.27
C GLU A 655 -6.17 14.25 10.27
N ASN A 656 -5.16 15.13 10.18
CA ASN A 656 -5.02 16.30 11.03
C ASN A 656 -5.03 17.57 10.17
N ASN A 657 -6.02 18.44 10.35
CA ASN A 657 -6.20 19.68 9.56
C ASN A 657 -6.19 19.47 8.03
N GLY A 658 -6.55 18.27 7.56
CA GLY A 658 -6.50 17.89 6.16
C GLY A 658 -5.12 17.44 5.65
N GLU A 659 -4.12 17.24 6.49
CA GLU A 659 -2.93 16.44 6.16
C GLU A 659 -3.06 15.02 6.74
N ILE A 660 -2.61 14.01 5.99
CA ILE A 660 -2.54 12.62 6.45
C ILE A 660 -1.11 12.30 6.90
N SER A 661 -0.97 11.87 8.16
CA SER A 661 0.26 11.28 8.70
C SER A 661 0.10 9.78 8.97
N LEU A 662 1.23 9.06 9.01
CA LEU A 662 1.33 7.66 9.39
C LEU A 662 1.73 7.56 10.86
N VAL A 663 1.01 6.76 11.64
CA VAL A 663 1.35 6.45 13.03
C VAL A 663 1.89 5.03 13.09
N THR A 664 3.15 4.89 13.49
CA THR A 664 3.81 3.61 13.73
C THR A 664 3.80 3.27 15.22
N TYR A 665 3.86 1.97 15.53
CA TYR A 665 3.83 1.46 16.90
C TYR A 665 5.00 0.48 17.12
N PRO A 666 5.53 0.36 18.36
CA PRO A 666 6.64 -0.56 18.66
C PRO A 666 6.34 -2.01 18.24
N ALA A 667 7.39 -2.76 17.88
CA ALA A 667 7.32 -4.18 17.54
C ALA A 667 7.10 -5.08 18.78
N GLU A 668 6.08 -4.78 19.58
CA GLU A 668 5.75 -5.41 20.86
C GLU A 668 4.24 -5.65 21.01
N VAL A 669 3.84 -6.51 21.95
CA VAL A 669 2.41 -6.82 22.20
C VAL A 669 1.59 -5.60 22.65
N SER A 670 2.23 -4.69 23.39
CA SER A 670 1.75 -3.35 23.72
C SER A 670 1.41 -2.54 22.47
N GLY A 671 2.34 -2.49 21.50
CA GLY A 671 2.17 -1.83 20.21
C GLY A 671 1.03 -2.42 19.36
N VAL A 672 0.84 -3.75 19.37
CA VAL A 672 -0.33 -4.37 18.70
C VAL A 672 -1.63 -3.86 19.32
N ILE A 673 -1.74 -3.89 20.64
CA ILE A 673 -2.95 -3.49 21.37
C ILE A 673 -3.26 -2.01 21.15
N GLN A 674 -2.26 -1.14 21.29
CA GLN A 674 -2.42 0.30 21.06
C GLN A 674 -2.85 0.61 19.62
N SER A 675 -2.27 -0.08 18.63
CA SER A 675 -2.64 0.10 17.22
C SER A 675 -4.12 -0.21 16.96
N PHE A 676 -4.71 -1.18 17.66
CA PHE A 676 -6.14 -1.51 17.56
C PHE A 676 -7.05 -0.58 18.38
N VAL A 677 -6.58 -0.03 19.51
CA VAL A 677 -7.34 0.95 20.31
C VAL A 677 -7.54 2.25 19.52
N GLU A 678 -6.45 2.80 18.97
CA GLU A 678 -6.45 4.08 18.25
C GLU A 678 -7.16 4.00 16.89
N ARG A 679 -7.03 2.88 16.16
CA ARG A 679 -7.64 2.64 14.84
C ARG A 679 -9.14 2.95 14.78
N TYR A 680 -9.83 2.73 15.90
CA TYR A 680 -11.27 2.94 16.08
C TYR A 680 -11.60 4.00 17.16
N ASP A 681 -10.61 4.69 17.75
CA ASP A 681 -10.92 5.82 18.62
C ASP A 681 -11.26 7.05 17.78
N LYS A 682 -12.41 7.66 18.07
CA LYS A 682 -12.79 8.93 17.46
C LYS A 682 -11.79 10.03 17.78
N ARG A 683 -11.07 9.95 18.90
CA ARG A 683 -9.96 10.89 19.22
C ARG A 683 -8.83 10.91 18.20
N ALA A 684 -8.72 9.91 17.32
CA ALA A 684 -7.77 9.86 16.20
C ALA A 684 -8.35 10.38 14.86
N GLU A 685 -9.63 10.78 14.85
CA GLU A 685 -10.32 11.50 13.77
C GLU A 685 -10.79 12.89 14.20
N GLU A 686 -10.98 13.11 15.51
CA GLU A 686 -11.26 14.38 16.16
C GLU A 686 -9.95 15.20 16.24
N SER A 687 -9.58 15.79 15.08
CA SER A 687 -8.96 17.11 15.08
C SER A 687 -9.70 17.99 16.07
N VAL A 688 -9.01 18.80 16.87
CA VAL A 688 -9.66 19.78 17.76
C VAL A 688 -10.26 20.90 16.91
N SER A 689 -11.46 20.66 16.38
CA SER A 689 -12.31 21.72 15.88
C SER A 689 -12.67 22.61 17.05
N LEU A 690 -12.56 23.93 16.85
CA LEU A 690 -13.13 24.92 17.75
C LEU A 690 -14.65 24.98 17.53
N ASP A 691 -15.32 23.87 17.87
CA ASP A 691 -16.78 23.81 17.96
C ASP A 691 -17.24 24.85 18.98
N GLU A 692 -17.99 25.85 18.51
CA GLU A 692 -18.59 26.88 19.37
C GLU A 692 -19.67 26.26 20.26
N LYS A 693 -19.25 25.73 21.41
CA LYS A 693 -20.16 25.12 22.39
C LYS A 693 -21.03 26.14 23.11
N MET A 694 -20.55 27.38 23.25
CA MET A 694 -21.24 28.43 23.99
C MET A 694 -20.74 29.84 23.61
N ASN A 695 -21.66 30.70 23.20
CA ASN A 695 -21.45 32.14 23.06
C ASN A 695 -21.99 32.86 24.32
N LEU A 696 -21.17 33.71 24.95
CA LEU A 696 -21.54 34.45 26.17
C LEU A 696 -21.82 35.93 25.85
N TYR A 697 -23.10 36.30 25.77
CA TYR A 697 -23.56 37.67 25.51
C TYR A 697 -23.72 38.50 26.80
N SER A 698 -22.79 38.34 27.75
CA SER A 698 -22.99 38.76 29.16
C SER A 698 -22.54 40.20 29.48
N TRP A 699 -21.61 40.76 28.71
CA TRP A 699 -21.00 42.07 28.95
C TRP A 699 -21.47 43.14 27.95
N LYS A 700 -21.47 44.41 28.39
CA LYS A 700 -22.10 45.53 27.66
C LYS A 700 -21.12 46.35 26.80
N THR A 701 -19.83 46.27 27.10
CA THR A 701 -18.74 46.95 26.38
C THR A 701 -17.68 45.95 25.91
N ALA A 702 -16.68 46.40 25.15
CA ALA A 702 -15.62 45.52 24.65
C ALA A 702 -14.81 44.91 25.80
N VAL A 703 -14.35 43.66 25.64
CA VAL A 703 -13.48 42.98 26.61
C VAL A 703 -12.10 43.63 26.61
N GLN A 704 -11.62 44.01 27.79
CA GLN A 704 -10.27 44.54 28.01
C GLN A 704 -9.28 43.43 28.40
N SER A 705 -9.72 42.47 29.22
CA SER A 705 -8.93 41.33 29.65
C SER A 705 -9.83 40.15 29.97
N ALA A 706 -9.38 38.93 29.66
CA ALA A 706 -10.09 37.71 30.00
C ALA A 706 -9.05 36.60 30.25
N GLU A 707 -9.27 35.80 31.29
CA GLU A 707 -8.42 34.65 31.62
C GLU A 707 -9.30 33.50 32.16
N VAL A 708 -8.94 32.28 31.80
CA VAL A 708 -9.73 31.05 32.04
C VAL A 708 -8.90 30.05 32.85
N SER A 709 -9.55 29.20 33.66
CA SER A 709 -8.89 28.10 34.34
C SER A 709 -8.33 27.07 33.37
N GLU A 710 -7.27 26.38 33.78
CA GLU A 710 -6.52 25.40 32.97
C GLU A 710 -7.38 24.27 32.37
N ASP A 711 -8.53 23.97 32.98
CA ASP A 711 -9.50 22.97 32.54
C ASP A 711 -10.74 23.55 31.81
N GLY A 712 -10.76 24.86 31.54
CA GLY A 712 -11.84 25.55 30.82
C GLY A 712 -13.14 25.76 31.60
N GLN A 713 -13.16 25.52 32.92
CA GLN A 713 -14.38 25.48 33.72
C GLN A 713 -14.74 26.78 34.46
N TYR A 714 -13.80 27.71 34.64
CA TYR A 714 -14.00 28.99 35.33
C TYR A 714 -13.33 30.12 34.55
N LEU A 715 -14.01 31.26 34.43
CA LEU A 715 -13.67 32.37 33.56
C LEU A 715 -13.85 33.70 34.29
N VAL A 716 -12.88 34.59 34.18
CA VAL A 716 -12.97 35.98 34.67
C VAL A 716 -12.74 36.94 33.50
N VAL A 717 -13.71 37.80 33.23
CA VAL A 717 -13.68 38.81 32.16
C VAL A 717 -13.74 40.21 32.77
N ILE A 718 -12.90 41.12 32.27
CA ILE A 718 -12.94 42.56 32.53
C ILE A 718 -13.37 43.26 31.23
N ALA A 719 -14.43 44.07 31.29
CA ALA A 719 -14.88 44.91 30.18
C ALA A 719 -14.32 46.35 30.27
N MET A 720 -14.39 47.12 29.18
CA MET A 720 -13.80 48.47 29.06
C MET A 720 -14.43 49.55 29.97
N ASP A 721 -15.55 49.24 30.60
CA ASP A 721 -16.18 50.00 31.69
C ASP A 721 -15.60 49.64 33.08
N ALA A 722 -14.60 48.76 33.14
CA ALA A 722 -14.00 48.14 34.33
C ALA A 722 -14.95 47.22 35.14
N GLN A 723 -16.12 46.85 34.58
CA GLN A 723 -16.95 45.81 35.18
C GLN A 723 -16.26 44.45 35.07
N VAL A 724 -16.25 43.70 36.18
CA VAL A 724 -15.70 42.34 36.26
C VAL A 724 -16.85 41.34 36.26
N TYR A 725 -16.74 40.33 35.41
CA TYR A 725 -17.70 39.26 35.21
C TYR A 725 -17.05 37.92 35.54
N GLU A 726 -17.49 37.28 36.63
CA GLU A 726 -17.07 35.93 37.02
C GLU A 726 -18.06 34.89 36.49
N THR A 727 -17.57 33.78 35.94
CA THR A 727 -18.41 32.71 35.37
C THR A 727 -17.86 31.31 35.63
N GLU A 728 -18.74 30.40 36.06
CA GLU A 728 -18.49 28.95 36.15
C GLU A 728 -19.29 28.21 35.06
N LEU A 729 -18.69 27.21 34.41
CA LEU A 729 -19.16 26.60 33.15
C LEU A 729 -19.48 25.09 33.27
N ILE A 730 -19.51 24.53 34.48
CA ILE A 730 -19.49 23.08 34.71
C ILE A 730 -20.85 22.40 34.44
N THR A 731 -21.97 23.12 34.53
CA THR A 731 -23.31 22.59 34.18
C THR A 731 -24.38 23.67 33.98
N SER A 732 -24.19 24.85 34.55
CA SER A 732 -25.04 26.03 34.33
C SER A 732 -24.20 27.31 34.49
N VAL A 733 -24.56 28.38 33.77
CA VAL A 733 -23.84 29.66 33.83
C VAL A 733 -24.20 30.39 35.12
N LYS A 734 -23.29 30.34 36.10
CA LYS A 734 -23.34 31.20 37.29
C LYS A 734 -22.53 32.47 37.02
N LEU A 735 -23.20 33.51 36.54
CA LEU A 735 -22.61 34.83 36.30
C LEU A 735 -22.67 35.70 37.58
N GLN A 736 -21.60 36.44 37.87
CA GLN A 736 -21.60 37.50 38.89
C GLN A 736 -20.94 38.77 38.33
N GLU A 737 -21.62 39.93 38.48
CA GLU A 737 -21.21 41.24 37.97
C GLU A 737 -20.71 42.13 39.13
N HIS A 738 -19.51 42.68 38.98
CA HIS A 738 -18.86 43.53 39.99
C HIS A 738 -18.54 44.89 39.34
N ASP A 739 -19.17 45.94 39.85
CA ASP A 739 -18.83 47.33 39.53
C ASP A 739 -17.71 47.79 40.48
N ASN A 740 -16.56 48.15 39.91
CA ASN A 740 -15.36 48.57 40.63
C ASN A 740 -15.03 50.07 40.44
N GLU A 741 -15.86 50.82 39.72
CA GLU A 741 -15.55 52.16 39.17
C GLU A 741 -14.52 52.16 38.01
N TYR A 742 -14.55 53.23 37.21
CA TYR A 742 -13.85 53.31 35.92
C TYR A 742 -12.32 53.20 36.05
N LEU A 743 -11.73 52.28 35.28
CA LEU A 743 -10.30 51.92 35.26
C LEU A 743 -9.74 51.26 36.55
N GLU A 744 -10.56 50.92 37.54
CA GLU A 744 -10.09 50.21 38.75
C GLU A 744 -9.85 48.70 38.55
N ALA A 745 -10.29 48.15 37.42
CA ALA A 745 -9.92 46.82 36.95
C ALA A 745 -9.56 46.91 35.45
N THR A 746 -8.40 46.39 35.06
CA THR A 746 -7.85 46.53 33.69
C THR A 746 -7.26 45.24 33.11
N PHE A 747 -6.54 44.47 33.92
CA PHE A 747 -6.02 43.13 33.58
C PHE A 747 -6.41 42.14 34.68
N CYS A 748 -6.68 40.88 34.32
CA CYS A 748 -6.94 39.80 35.26
C CYS A 748 -5.91 38.66 35.17
N ALA A 749 -5.77 37.91 36.25
CA ALA A 749 -5.14 36.58 36.27
C ALA A 749 -5.91 35.65 37.22
N VAL A 750 -6.17 34.41 36.79
CA VAL A 750 -6.94 33.41 37.54
C VAL A 750 -6.00 32.41 38.22
N SER A 751 -6.24 32.11 39.51
CA SER A 751 -5.50 31.05 40.23
C SER A 751 -5.75 29.68 39.57
N PRO A 752 -4.71 28.84 39.36
CA PRO A 752 -4.90 27.45 38.91
C PRO A 752 -5.84 26.64 39.81
N ARG A 753 -5.96 27.01 41.09
CA ARG A 753 -6.85 26.36 42.08
C ARG A 753 -8.30 26.88 42.01
N LYS A 754 -8.59 27.86 41.14
CA LYS A 754 -9.88 28.56 40.96
C LYS A 754 -10.46 29.22 42.22
N ASP A 755 -9.67 29.35 43.28
CA ASP A 755 -10.05 29.87 44.59
C ASP A 755 -9.98 31.39 44.69
N LYS A 756 -9.19 32.02 43.82
CA LYS A 756 -8.99 33.47 43.74
C LYS A 756 -8.61 33.93 42.32
N TYR A 757 -8.72 35.22 42.10
CA TYR A 757 -8.16 35.93 40.95
C TYR A 757 -7.55 37.26 41.40
N ILE A 758 -6.75 37.87 40.53
CA ILE A 758 -6.12 39.17 40.77
C ILE A 758 -6.55 40.13 39.66
N THR A 759 -6.80 41.39 40.01
CA THR A 759 -6.94 42.49 39.05
C THR A 759 -5.86 43.56 39.23
N ALA A 760 -5.53 44.26 38.15
CA ALA A 760 -4.71 45.47 38.17
C ALA A 760 -5.58 46.73 37.99
N SER A 761 -5.36 47.77 38.80
CA SER A 761 -6.08 49.05 38.76
C SER A 761 -5.21 50.16 38.17
N TYR A 762 -5.75 51.02 37.30
CA TYR A 762 -4.98 52.13 36.72
C TYR A 762 -4.55 53.19 37.75
N SER A 763 -5.16 53.18 38.93
CA SER A 763 -4.75 53.94 40.13
C SER A 763 -3.45 53.46 40.79
N GLY A 764 -2.87 52.33 40.35
CA GLY A 764 -1.56 51.87 40.83
C GLY A 764 -1.59 50.72 41.83
N TYR A 765 -2.56 49.80 41.75
CA TYR A 765 -2.69 48.68 42.68
C TYR A 765 -2.89 47.32 42.01
N LEU A 766 -2.48 46.26 42.72
CA LEU A 766 -2.90 44.88 42.47
C LEU A 766 -3.88 44.46 43.57
N SER A 767 -5.07 44.04 43.18
CA SER A 767 -6.15 43.64 44.08
C SER A 767 -6.42 42.14 43.97
N GLU A 768 -6.34 41.40 45.07
CA GLU A 768 -6.66 39.98 45.15
C GLU A 768 -8.12 39.79 45.59
N PHE A 769 -8.90 39.08 44.77
CA PHE A 769 -10.28 38.72 45.05
C PHE A 769 -10.39 37.21 45.24
N LYS A 770 -11.12 36.78 46.27
CA LYS A 770 -11.56 35.38 46.36
C LYS A 770 -12.69 35.17 45.34
N SER A 771 -12.74 34.03 44.66
CA SER A 771 -13.75 33.78 43.64
C SER A 771 -15.18 33.95 44.20
N PHE A 772 -16.00 34.71 43.47
CA PHE A 772 -17.34 35.17 43.81
C PHE A 772 -17.46 36.07 45.06
N ALA A 773 -16.35 36.64 45.58
CA ALA A 773 -16.39 37.61 46.68
C ALA A 773 -16.41 39.05 46.15
N ARG A 774 -17.35 39.87 46.63
CA ARG A 774 -17.55 41.25 46.15
C ARG A 774 -16.30 42.12 46.32
N ASP A 775 -15.72 42.10 47.52
CA ASP A 775 -14.69 43.03 47.95
C ASP A 775 -13.30 42.36 47.93
N PRO A 776 -12.21 43.09 47.61
CA PRO A 776 -10.87 42.52 47.55
C PRO A 776 -10.38 42.11 48.95
N VAL A 777 -9.73 40.95 49.03
CA VAL A 777 -9.14 40.38 50.25
C VAL A 777 -7.78 41.02 50.56
N ARG A 778 -7.06 41.47 49.52
CA ARG A 778 -5.81 42.24 49.62
C ARG A 778 -5.74 43.27 48.50
N ARG A 779 -5.13 44.43 48.75
CA ARG A 779 -4.84 45.46 47.74
C ARG A 779 -3.49 46.10 48.03
N GLU A 780 -2.48 45.78 47.22
CA GLU A 780 -1.11 46.29 47.36
C GLU A 780 -0.77 47.32 46.26
N PRO A 781 0.09 48.32 46.53
CA PRO A 781 0.53 49.27 45.51
C PRO A 781 1.54 48.62 44.54
N TYR A 782 1.36 48.86 43.24
CA TYR A 782 2.25 48.39 42.17
C TYR A 782 2.59 49.54 41.21
N PRO A 783 3.82 50.12 41.30
CA PRO A 783 4.17 51.34 40.56
C PRO A 783 4.06 51.24 39.03
N ASN A 784 4.32 50.06 38.47
CA ASN A 784 4.42 49.85 37.02
C ASN A 784 3.09 49.50 36.36
N VAL A 785 1.94 49.74 37.02
CA VAL A 785 0.62 49.24 36.55
C VAL A 785 0.26 49.67 35.13
N LYS A 786 0.74 50.85 34.70
CA LYS A 786 0.50 51.42 33.37
C LYS A 786 1.31 50.75 32.25
N GLN A 787 2.34 49.99 32.61
CA GLN A 787 3.13 49.20 31.68
C GLN A 787 2.60 47.77 31.54
N ILE A 788 1.63 47.32 32.33
CA ILE A 788 1.11 45.94 32.22
C ILE A 788 0.50 45.72 30.83
N SER A 789 0.84 44.58 30.23
CA SER A 789 0.30 44.12 28.96
C SER A 789 -0.34 42.73 29.03
N HIS A 790 0.10 41.89 29.98
CA HIS A 790 -0.46 40.56 30.27
C HIS A 790 -0.13 40.14 31.72
N MET A 791 -0.94 39.25 32.33
CA MET A 791 -0.70 38.68 33.67
C MET A 791 -0.99 37.17 33.68
N LYS A 792 -0.20 36.37 34.39
CA LYS A 792 -0.37 34.90 34.50
C LYS A 792 0.17 34.36 35.83
N PHE A 793 -0.56 33.44 36.48
CA PHE A 793 -0.02 32.66 37.60
C PHE A 793 0.89 31.51 37.11
N SER A 794 1.90 31.15 37.90
CA SER A 794 2.57 29.85 37.75
C SER A 794 1.61 28.71 38.09
N ARG A 795 1.74 27.52 37.47
CA ARG A 795 0.80 26.39 37.66
C ARG A 795 0.71 25.89 39.11
N ASP A 796 1.79 26.05 39.90
CA ASP A 796 1.82 25.72 41.33
C ASP A 796 1.17 26.80 42.24
N ALA A 797 0.77 27.93 41.66
CA ALA A 797 0.27 29.15 42.28
C ALA A 797 1.25 29.86 43.25
N LYS A 798 2.57 29.63 43.15
CA LYS A 798 3.58 30.35 43.96
C LYS A 798 3.89 31.75 43.43
N PHE A 799 3.83 31.97 42.12
CA PHE A 799 4.26 33.20 41.47
C PHE A 799 3.17 33.82 40.59
N LEU A 800 3.29 35.12 40.37
CA LEU A 800 2.51 35.91 39.42
C LEU A 800 3.48 36.59 38.45
N ALA A 801 3.44 36.21 37.17
CA ALA A 801 4.18 36.88 36.11
C ALA A 801 3.35 38.02 35.52
N ILE A 802 3.97 39.19 35.37
CA ILE A 802 3.36 40.41 34.81
C ILE A 802 4.23 40.88 33.66
N GLY A 803 3.75 40.70 32.43
CA GLY A 803 4.43 41.14 31.21
C GLY A 803 4.16 42.62 30.91
N HIS A 804 5.16 43.31 30.35
CA HIS A 804 5.12 44.76 30.13
C HIS A 804 5.07 45.17 28.65
N LEU A 805 4.69 46.43 28.39
CA LEU A 805 4.59 47.05 27.07
C LEU A 805 5.95 47.27 26.36
N ASP A 806 7.05 47.25 27.11
CA ASP A 806 8.43 47.39 26.62
C ASP A 806 9.13 46.04 26.34
N GLY A 807 8.58 44.93 26.86
CA GLY A 807 9.17 43.59 26.76
C GLY A 807 9.78 43.06 28.06
N GLY A 808 9.73 43.84 29.14
CA GLY A 808 10.04 43.39 30.49
C GLY A 808 8.99 42.44 31.07
N ILE A 809 9.39 41.67 32.09
CA ILE A 809 8.49 40.84 32.90
C ILE A 809 8.86 40.96 34.38
N ASP A 810 7.92 41.44 35.19
CA ASP A 810 8.00 41.38 36.65
C ASP A 810 7.44 40.04 37.12
N LEU A 811 8.26 39.23 37.81
CA LEU A 811 7.82 38.02 38.49
C LEU A 811 7.69 38.32 39.98
N LEU A 812 6.46 38.22 40.51
CA LEU A 812 6.13 38.50 41.90
C LEU A 812 5.80 37.21 42.67
N TYR A 813 6.01 37.20 43.97
CA TYR A 813 5.42 36.16 44.84
C TYR A 813 3.90 36.34 44.92
N ALA A 814 3.14 35.26 44.71
CA ALA A 814 1.68 35.28 44.79
C ALA A 814 1.14 35.43 46.23
N GLU A 815 1.99 35.19 47.24
CA GLU A 815 1.63 35.30 48.65
C GLU A 815 1.55 36.77 49.14
N ASP A 816 2.40 37.66 48.63
CA ASP A 816 2.53 39.04 49.15
C ASP A 816 2.80 40.14 48.10
N PHE A 817 2.85 39.78 46.81
CA PHE A 817 3.16 40.67 45.68
C PHE A 817 4.53 41.38 45.74
N LYS A 818 5.46 40.94 46.58
CA LYS A 818 6.86 41.39 46.48
C LYS A 818 7.48 40.88 45.19
N ASN A 819 8.32 41.70 44.57
CA ASN A 819 9.08 41.30 43.39
C ASN A 819 10.11 40.23 43.77
N TYR A 820 10.06 39.10 43.07
CA TYR A 820 11.03 38.02 43.16
C TYR A 820 12.14 38.20 42.12
N HIS A 821 11.78 38.52 40.87
CA HIS A 821 12.74 38.82 39.81
C HIS A 821 12.17 39.77 38.75
N LYS A 822 13.05 40.31 37.90
CA LYS A 822 12.74 41.12 36.71
C LYS A 822 13.51 40.57 35.52
N TYR A 823 12.81 40.19 34.45
CA TYR A 823 13.42 39.67 33.23
C TYR A 823 13.30 40.71 32.09
N GLU A 824 14.39 40.96 31.38
CA GLU A 824 14.40 41.74 30.13
C GLU A 824 14.35 40.77 28.94
N VAL A 825 13.16 40.22 28.66
CA VAL A 825 13.01 39.07 27.73
C VAL A 825 12.89 39.52 26.27
N HIS A 826 12.16 40.61 26.02
CA HIS A 826 11.92 41.17 24.68
C HIS A 826 12.16 42.68 24.65
N SER A 827 12.15 43.26 23.45
CA SER A 827 12.31 44.71 23.20
C SER A 827 11.01 45.37 22.72
N MET A 828 9.88 44.68 22.82
CA MET A 828 8.55 45.16 22.48
C MET A 828 7.51 44.50 23.40
N ARG A 829 6.27 45.00 23.38
CA ARG A 829 5.14 44.53 24.18
C ARG A 829 5.02 43.00 24.25
N ILE A 830 4.97 42.48 25.47
CA ILE A 830 4.54 41.10 25.74
C ILE A 830 3.04 40.96 25.45
N ARG A 831 2.66 39.91 24.70
CA ARG A 831 1.27 39.61 24.32
C ARG A 831 0.66 38.48 25.14
N LYS A 832 1.43 37.41 25.41
CA LYS A 832 1.02 36.28 26.27
C LYS A 832 2.24 35.75 27.04
N ILE A 833 1.99 35.31 28.27
CA ILE A 833 2.90 34.52 29.10
C ILE A 833 2.17 33.22 29.43
N GLU A 834 2.83 32.07 29.27
CA GLU A 834 2.23 30.76 29.54
C GLU A 834 3.26 29.80 30.17
N PHE A 835 2.90 29.13 31.27
CA PHE A 835 3.82 28.28 32.04
C PHE A 835 3.80 26.82 31.55
N LEU A 836 4.96 26.16 31.50
CA LEU A 836 5.05 24.75 31.10
C LEU A 836 4.40 23.80 32.13
N PRO A 837 4.00 22.58 31.73
CA PRO A 837 3.47 21.58 32.65
C PRO A 837 4.59 20.91 33.46
N GLY A 838 4.41 20.76 34.77
CA GLY A 838 5.33 20.01 35.64
C GLY A 838 6.72 20.64 35.86
N ASP A 839 6.92 21.89 35.44
CA ASP A 839 8.23 22.50 35.24
C ASP A 839 8.23 23.97 35.71
N ASP A 840 9.39 24.55 36.00
CA ASP A 840 9.52 25.96 36.40
C ASP A 840 9.67 26.93 35.21
N ARG A 841 9.73 26.41 33.98
CA ARG A 841 9.89 27.19 32.75
C ARG A 841 8.58 27.80 32.23
N PHE A 842 8.72 28.92 31.52
CA PHE A 842 7.62 29.65 30.90
C PHE A 842 7.96 30.19 29.51
N LEU A 843 6.94 30.25 28.66
CA LEU A 843 6.99 30.80 27.31
C LEU A 843 6.46 32.23 27.29
N THR A 844 6.99 33.01 26.37
CA THR A 844 6.69 34.44 26.19
C THR A 844 6.50 34.73 24.70
N ALA A 845 5.42 35.42 24.36
CA ALA A 845 5.11 35.89 23.00
C ALA A 845 5.04 37.42 22.98
N CYS A 846 5.46 38.01 21.86
CA CYS A 846 5.75 39.43 21.76
C CYS A 846 5.48 40.00 20.35
N ASP A 847 5.32 41.31 20.29
CA ASP A 847 5.28 42.08 19.03
C ASP A 847 6.61 42.07 18.26
N ASP A 848 7.73 41.68 18.89
CA ASP A 848 9.04 41.45 18.23
C ASP A 848 9.08 40.20 17.32
N ARG A 849 7.94 39.51 17.17
CA ARG A 849 7.71 38.30 16.37
C ARG A 849 8.44 37.03 16.85
N LEU A 850 9.07 37.09 18.01
CA LEU A 850 9.76 35.95 18.61
C LEU A 850 8.91 35.28 19.69
N ILE A 851 9.19 34.00 19.93
CA ILE A 851 8.78 33.28 21.13
C ILE A 851 10.04 32.91 21.91
N LYS A 852 10.06 33.16 23.22
CA LYS A 852 11.22 32.89 24.08
C LYS A 852 10.83 32.01 25.27
N LEU A 853 11.70 31.03 25.56
CA LEU A 853 11.58 30.09 26.68
C LEU A 853 12.55 30.51 27.79
N ASN A 854 12.03 30.65 29.01
CA ASN A 854 12.74 31.14 30.19
C ASN A 854 12.53 30.15 31.36
N SER A 855 13.42 30.13 32.35
CA SER A 855 13.29 29.36 33.60
C SER A 855 13.14 30.31 34.78
N VAL A 856 12.45 29.86 35.83
CA VAL A 856 12.43 30.53 37.13
C VAL A 856 13.60 30.08 38.01
N ALA A 857 14.14 28.87 37.81
CA ALA A 857 15.26 28.31 38.58
C ALA A 857 16.66 28.69 38.09
N ASP A 858 16.85 29.14 36.83
CA ASP A 858 18.16 29.58 36.32
C ASP A 858 18.75 30.81 37.04
N PHE A 859 17.95 31.49 37.90
CA PHE A 859 18.39 32.61 38.73
C PHE A 859 18.91 32.16 40.10
N HIS A 860 20.24 32.15 40.28
CA HIS A 860 20.88 32.05 41.59
C HIS A 860 21.13 33.44 42.19
N GLU A 861 20.64 33.68 43.41
CA GLU A 861 20.81 34.94 44.17
C GLU A 861 22.26 35.42 44.34
N THR A 862 23.25 34.53 44.15
CA THR A 862 24.67 34.78 44.38
C THR A 862 25.42 35.42 43.21
N ASP A 863 24.83 35.51 42.00
CA ASP A 863 25.47 36.15 40.84
C ASP A 863 24.48 37.01 40.02
N PRO A 864 24.25 38.27 40.41
CA PRO A 864 23.41 39.20 39.65
C PRO A 864 24.05 39.71 38.34
N SER A 865 25.23 39.24 37.94
CA SER A 865 25.87 39.60 36.66
C SER A 865 25.44 38.73 35.48
N ARG A 866 24.79 37.58 35.75
CA ARG A 866 24.18 36.73 34.72
C ARG A 866 22.92 37.38 34.13
N SER A 867 23.10 38.11 33.03
CA SER A 867 22.02 38.44 32.10
C SER A 867 21.20 37.19 31.76
N THR A 868 19.91 37.22 32.05
CA THR A 868 18.94 36.13 31.87
C THR A 868 18.55 35.96 30.39
N LYS A 869 19.54 35.59 29.57
CA LYS A 869 19.30 35.16 28.18
C LYS A 869 18.32 33.99 28.18
N ALA A 870 17.26 34.12 27.40
CA ALA A 870 16.28 33.05 27.20
C ALA A 870 16.97 31.73 26.83
N ILE A 871 16.58 30.63 27.49
CA ILE A 871 17.10 29.26 27.29
C ILE A 871 17.03 28.88 25.81
N ARG A 872 15.94 29.29 25.16
CA ARG A 872 15.73 29.10 23.73
C ARG A 872 14.91 30.24 23.14
N VAL A 873 15.34 30.71 21.98
CA VAL A 873 14.55 31.60 21.11
C VAL A 873 14.02 30.76 19.96
N TYR A 874 12.73 30.87 19.68
CA TYR A 874 12.07 30.27 18.53
C TYR A 874 11.85 31.37 17.48
N SER A 875 12.23 31.06 16.24
CA SER A 875 12.27 31.99 15.11
C SER A 875 11.30 31.50 14.03
N ALA A 876 10.59 32.37 13.32
CA ALA A 876 10.14 33.73 13.65
C ALA A 876 8.90 33.95 12.77
N HIS A 877 7.82 34.52 13.32
CA HIS A 877 6.60 34.67 12.53
C HIS A 877 6.66 35.90 11.64
N ASP A 878 6.04 35.85 10.45
CA ASP A 878 5.99 37.00 9.53
C ASP A 878 5.24 38.21 10.14
N ALA A 879 4.38 37.95 11.14
CA ALA A 879 3.59 38.91 11.90
C ALA A 879 3.82 38.78 13.43
N PRO A 880 3.44 39.79 14.23
CA PRO A 880 3.41 39.73 15.69
C PRO A 880 2.71 38.47 16.25
N VAL A 881 3.27 37.89 17.31
CA VAL A 881 2.69 36.71 17.97
C VAL A 881 1.69 37.19 19.03
N ILE A 882 0.40 37.11 18.69
CA ILE A 882 -0.70 37.65 19.51
C ILE A 882 -1.21 36.68 20.58
N GLY A 883 -0.86 35.39 20.50
CA GLY A 883 -1.27 34.39 21.49
C GLY A 883 -0.42 33.14 21.52
N LEU A 884 -0.40 32.49 22.69
CA LEU A 884 0.20 31.18 22.97
C LEU A 884 -0.78 30.35 23.81
N THR A 885 -0.77 29.04 23.61
CA THR A 885 -1.26 28.06 24.59
C THR A 885 -0.47 26.76 24.48
N ILE A 886 -0.59 25.86 25.46
CA ILE A 886 0.13 24.59 25.53
C ILE A 886 -0.90 23.47 25.70
N ASP A 887 -0.93 22.51 24.78
CA ASP A 887 -1.71 21.29 24.99
C ASP A 887 -0.95 20.32 25.90
N VAL A 888 -1.69 19.72 26.82
CA VAL A 888 -1.24 18.74 27.83
C VAL A 888 -1.89 17.36 27.64
N LYS A 889 -2.64 17.18 26.55
CA LYS A 889 -3.33 15.91 26.22
C LYS A 889 -2.63 15.10 25.12
N SER A 890 -1.59 15.65 24.48
CA SER A 890 -0.67 14.89 23.64
C SER A 890 0.16 13.96 24.53
N GLY A 891 -0.22 12.67 24.56
CA GLY A 891 0.40 11.67 25.44
C GLY A 891 1.82 11.29 25.03
N GLY A 892 2.80 12.00 25.56
CA GLY A 892 4.24 11.78 25.40
C GLY A 892 5.04 12.88 26.09
N ASP A 893 6.38 12.82 26.04
CA ASP A 893 7.25 13.86 26.62
C ASP A 893 7.24 15.18 25.83
N ASP A 894 6.63 15.19 24.63
CA ASP A 894 6.49 16.36 23.76
C ASP A 894 5.14 17.08 23.99
N ALA A 895 5.18 18.19 24.73
CA ALA A 895 4.04 19.10 24.90
C ALA A 895 3.89 20.03 23.68
N MET A 896 2.71 20.00 23.04
CA MET A 896 2.44 20.81 21.84
C MET A 896 2.19 22.28 22.17
N ILE A 897 2.96 23.18 21.55
CA ILE A 897 2.81 24.64 21.69
C ILE A 897 1.97 25.17 20.52
N CYS A 898 0.79 25.70 20.82
CA CYS A 898 -0.09 26.34 19.84
C CYS A 898 0.17 27.85 19.80
N VAL A 899 0.39 28.38 18.61
CA VAL A 899 0.76 29.79 18.37
C VAL A 899 -0.28 30.48 17.50
N TYR A 900 -0.64 31.72 17.84
CA TYR A 900 -1.60 32.53 17.10
C TYR A 900 -0.96 33.83 16.60
N GLY A 901 -1.16 34.14 15.31
CA GLY A 901 -0.65 35.32 14.61
C GLY A 901 -1.69 35.87 13.62
N ILE A 902 -1.45 37.08 13.10
CA ILE A 902 -2.37 37.75 12.17
C ILE A 902 -1.98 37.42 10.71
N PRO A 903 -2.89 36.88 9.87
CA PRO A 903 -2.64 36.74 8.43
C PRO A 903 -2.51 38.10 7.76
N GLY A 904 -1.52 38.26 6.86
CA GLY A 904 -1.28 39.52 6.16
C GLY A 904 -2.45 39.92 5.26
N VAL A 905 -3.06 41.07 5.54
CA VAL A 905 -3.98 41.75 4.63
C VAL A 905 -3.14 42.53 3.60
N GLY A 906 -3.40 42.32 2.31
CA GLY A 906 -2.71 43.05 1.25
C GLY A 906 -3.55 44.23 0.77
N GLU A 907 -2.96 45.43 0.75
CA GLU A 907 -3.53 46.61 0.11
C GLU A 907 -2.52 47.26 -0.86
N GLU A 908 -3.03 47.49 -2.07
CA GLU A 908 -2.72 48.48 -3.11
C GLU A 908 -1.31 49.10 -3.23
N SER A 909 -0.74 48.95 -4.44
CA SER A 909 0.41 49.72 -4.93
C SER A 909 -0.01 50.95 -5.74
N PRO A 910 0.60 52.12 -5.49
CA PRO A 910 0.79 53.12 -6.53
C PRO A 910 2.26 53.58 -6.71
N GLU A 911 2.65 53.62 -7.99
CA GLU A 911 3.54 54.55 -8.70
C GLU A 911 4.60 55.41 -7.96
N HIS A 912 5.85 55.32 -8.46
CA HIS A 912 6.90 56.36 -8.56
C HIS A 912 6.85 57.63 -7.66
N GLU A 913 7.95 57.94 -6.93
CA GLU A 913 9.11 58.68 -7.51
C GLU A 913 10.35 58.70 -6.57
N HIS A 914 11.25 59.68 -6.67
CA HIS A 914 12.67 59.64 -6.23
C HIS A 914 13.02 60.39 -4.91
N ALA A 915 14.19 60.02 -4.34
CA ALA A 915 15.11 60.87 -3.53
C ALA A 915 14.67 61.23 -2.08
N GLN A 916 15.54 61.60 -1.12
CA GLN A 916 17.01 61.52 -0.93
C GLN A 916 17.34 61.71 0.58
N GLU A 917 18.57 61.38 1.01
CA GLU A 917 19.18 61.72 2.32
C GLU A 917 18.41 61.25 3.60
N GLU A 918 18.94 61.24 4.83
CA GLU A 918 20.22 61.74 5.39
C GLU A 918 20.69 60.82 6.56
N GLU A 919 22.00 60.76 6.86
CA GLU A 919 22.57 60.14 8.07
C GLU A 919 23.19 61.20 8.99
N GLU A 920 22.94 61.12 10.31
CA GLU A 920 23.68 61.83 11.37
C GLU A 920 23.64 61.00 12.67
N LEU A 921 24.65 61.01 13.57
CA LEU A 921 26.11 61.22 13.43
C LEU A 921 26.77 60.83 14.78
N SER A 922 28.01 60.33 14.80
CA SER A 922 28.97 60.54 15.90
C SER A 922 30.39 60.11 15.49
N ASP A 923 31.38 60.89 15.91
CA ASP A 923 32.76 60.80 15.42
C ASP A 923 33.68 59.89 16.26
N GLU A 924 34.82 59.48 15.69
CA GLU A 924 36.14 60.03 16.07
C GLU A 924 37.29 59.49 15.16
N HIS A 925 38.05 60.42 14.55
CA HIS A 925 39.52 60.44 14.30
C HIS A 925 40.34 59.18 13.89
N ASP A 926 41.34 59.24 13.00
CA ASP A 926 41.75 60.21 11.96
C ASP A 926 42.89 59.63 11.07
N ASP A 927 43.46 60.45 10.19
CA ASP A 927 44.80 60.40 9.57
C ASP A 927 45.09 59.47 8.35
N GLN A 928 44.85 60.06 7.17
CA GLN A 928 45.89 60.47 6.18
C GLN A 928 46.34 59.58 4.96
N GLN A 929 46.29 60.28 3.80
CA GLN A 929 47.20 60.30 2.63
C GLN A 929 47.03 59.33 1.41
N GLU A 930 46.46 59.92 0.34
CA GLU A 930 46.96 60.01 -1.05
C GLU A 930 47.88 58.91 -1.67
N ASN A 931 47.51 58.35 -2.83
CA ASN A 931 48.07 58.75 -4.16
C ASN A 931 47.60 57.86 -5.36
N GLU A 932 47.91 58.30 -6.58
CA GLU A 932 47.58 57.65 -7.87
C GLU A 932 48.55 56.50 -8.32
N PRO A 933 48.17 55.67 -9.31
CA PRO A 933 49.02 54.60 -9.92
C PRO A 933 50.22 55.17 -10.75
N PRO A 934 51.21 54.39 -11.29
CA PRO A 934 51.07 53.00 -11.79
C PRO A 934 52.30 52.03 -11.79
N SER A 935 52.03 50.78 -12.21
CA SER A 935 52.91 49.87 -12.99
C SER A 935 54.14 49.17 -12.37
N GLY A 936 54.36 47.89 -12.78
CA GLY A 936 55.72 47.39 -13.10
C GLY A 936 56.16 46.01 -12.58
N TYR A 937 56.37 45.05 -13.52
CA TYR A 937 57.39 43.96 -13.55
C TYR A 937 57.45 42.88 -12.40
N SER A 938 57.89 41.62 -12.61
CA SER A 938 58.02 40.76 -13.83
C SER A 938 58.56 39.34 -13.50
N GLN A 939 58.40 38.39 -14.45
CA GLN A 939 59.17 37.11 -14.62
C GLN A 939 58.96 36.02 -13.55
N SER A 940 59.17 34.71 -13.81
CA SER A 940 59.55 33.92 -15.01
C SER A 940 58.68 32.63 -15.05
N ALA A 941 58.23 32.05 -16.16
CA ALA A 941 58.80 31.76 -17.50
C ALA A 941 59.76 30.55 -17.55
N GLU A 942 59.31 29.45 -18.19
CA GLU A 942 60.12 28.54 -19.03
C GLU A 942 59.20 27.77 -20.01
N GLN A 943 59.75 27.19 -21.10
CA GLN A 943 59.00 26.79 -22.32
C GLN A 943 59.41 25.43 -22.91
N SER A 944 58.47 24.79 -23.62
CA SER A 944 58.65 24.15 -24.96
C SER A 944 57.26 23.71 -25.47
N ASP A 945 56.72 24.13 -26.61
CA ASP A 945 57.16 23.98 -28.03
C ASP A 945 57.00 22.52 -28.54
N PHE A 946 56.53 22.22 -29.77
CA PHE A 946 56.42 23.01 -31.02
C PHE A 946 55.32 22.46 -31.98
N ALA A 947 54.72 23.33 -32.83
CA ALA A 947 54.28 23.11 -34.23
C ALA A 947 53.14 22.11 -34.62
N ASN A 948 52.35 22.30 -35.72
CA ASN A 948 51.86 23.52 -36.40
C ASN A 948 50.83 23.20 -37.54
N HIS A 949 50.21 24.26 -38.11
CA HIS A 949 49.43 24.34 -39.38
C HIS A 949 47.98 23.77 -39.39
N ASN A 950 46.93 24.47 -39.85
CA ASN A 950 46.65 25.30 -41.06
C ASN A 950 46.27 24.42 -42.29
N GLU A 951 45.35 24.78 -43.20
CA GLU A 951 44.63 26.03 -43.53
C GLU A 951 43.38 25.70 -44.43
N ASP A 952 42.36 26.57 -44.49
CA ASP A 952 41.54 26.97 -45.69
C ASP A 952 40.83 25.91 -46.61
N THR A 953 39.84 26.18 -47.50
CA THR A 953 38.98 27.36 -47.85
C THR A 953 37.67 26.94 -48.58
N GLU A 954 36.68 27.85 -48.58
CA GLU A 954 35.65 28.18 -49.61
C GLU A 954 34.83 27.17 -50.47
N ALA A 955 33.51 27.50 -50.54
CA ALA A 955 32.63 27.57 -51.73
C ALA A 955 31.82 26.36 -52.28
N THR A 956 30.73 26.74 -52.98
CA THR A 956 29.63 25.96 -53.61
C THR A 956 29.69 26.16 -55.17
N PRO A 957 28.72 25.77 -56.06
CA PRO A 957 27.41 25.07 -55.90
C PRO A 957 27.04 24.03 -57.01
N THR A 958 25.79 23.53 -56.95
CA THR A 958 24.91 23.05 -58.07
C THR A 958 25.22 21.76 -58.89
N ALA A 959 24.51 20.68 -58.53
CA ALA A 959 23.57 19.87 -59.34
C ALA A 959 23.78 19.62 -60.85
N GLN A 960 23.71 18.33 -61.26
CA GLN A 960 22.62 17.81 -62.11
C GLN A 960 22.49 16.26 -62.10
N TYR A 961 21.37 15.73 -62.60
CA TYR A 961 20.97 14.32 -62.56
C TYR A 961 21.74 13.39 -63.52
N GLN A 962 21.87 12.11 -63.14
CA GLN A 962 21.71 11.00 -64.09
C GLN A 962 21.14 9.74 -63.39
N GLU A 963 20.30 8.98 -64.10
CA GLU A 963 19.66 7.75 -63.60
C GLU A 963 20.61 6.54 -63.71
N TYR A 964 20.41 5.52 -62.85
CA TYR A 964 21.12 4.24 -62.99
C TYR A 964 20.20 3.02 -62.84
N ASN A 965 20.54 1.94 -63.54
CA ASN A 965 19.71 0.77 -63.80
C ASN A 965 20.08 -0.42 -62.88
N PRO A 966 19.15 -1.00 -62.09
CA PRO A 966 19.48 -1.96 -61.02
C PRO A 966 19.61 -3.43 -61.47
N TYR A 967 19.62 -3.76 -62.77
CA TYR A 967 19.63 -5.14 -63.26
C TYR A 967 21.00 -5.59 -63.81
N ALA A 968 21.83 -6.14 -62.92
CA ALA A 968 23.03 -6.91 -63.28
C ALA A 968 23.28 -8.04 -62.27
N GLU A 969 23.20 -9.29 -62.73
CA GLU A 969 23.60 -10.50 -61.98
C GLU A 969 24.97 -11.02 -62.51
N PRO A 970 25.51 -12.16 -62.04
CA PRO A 970 26.40 -12.19 -60.89
C PRO A 970 27.81 -12.73 -61.25
N ARG A 971 28.69 -12.88 -60.26
CA ARG A 971 29.88 -13.74 -60.37
C ARG A 971 29.90 -14.76 -59.23
N THR A 972 30.23 -16.00 -59.59
CA THR A 972 30.19 -17.20 -58.74
C THR A 972 31.45 -17.39 -57.89
N PRO A 973 31.36 -18.17 -56.79
CA PRO A 973 32.50 -18.46 -55.92
C PRO A 973 33.35 -19.64 -56.45
N PRO A 974 34.57 -19.85 -55.91
CA PRO A 974 35.29 -21.11 -56.04
C PRO A 974 34.69 -22.22 -55.15
N GLN A 975 34.71 -23.44 -55.70
CA GLN A 975 34.52 -24.73 -55.03
C GLN A 975 35.88 -25.24 -54.47
N GLU A 976 36.08 -26.44 -53.90
CA GLU A 976 35.21 -27.61 -53.65
C GLU A 976 35.29 -27.96 -52.12
N GLU A 977 35.47 -29.14 -51.52
CA GLU A 977 35.66 -30.57 -51.88
C GLU A 977 35.08 -31.38 -50.68
N ASN A 978 34.02 -32.20 -50.82
CA ASN A 978 34.01 -33.70 -50.91
C ASN A 978 34.21 -34.46 -49.56
N ASP A 979 33.55 -35.59 -49.25
CA ASP A 979 32.50 -36.38 -49.95
C ASP A 979 31.67 -37.23 -48.94
N ASP A 980 30.46 -37.66 -49.37
CA ASP A 980 29.68 -38.89 -49.07
C ASP A 980 29.52 -39.42 -47.60
N ASP A 981 28.39 -40.03 -47.18
CA ASP A 981 27.58 -41.07 -47.86
C ASP A 981 26.06 -41.04 -47.49
N LEU A 982 25.28 -41.88 -48.17
CA LEU A 982 23.83 -41.87 -48.46
C LEU A 982 22.82 -42.16 -47.32
N GLY A 983 21.55 -41.73 -47.52
CA GLY A 983 20.38 -42.29 -46.81
C GLY A 983 19.02 -41.54 -46.93
N ASP A 984 18.17 -41.90 -47.90
CA ASP A 984 16.74 -41.49 -47.97
C ASP A 984 15.87 -42.23 -46.90
N TYR A 985 14.61 -41.91 -46.55
CA TYR A 985 13.51 -41.18 -47.24
C TYR A 985 12.60 -40.40 -46.25
N VAL A 986 12.00 -39.32 -46.77
CA VAL A 986 10.86 -38.51 -46.30
C VAL A 986 9.98 -39.03 -45.14
N TYR A 987 9.81 -38.19 -44.10
CA TYR A 987 8.52 -37.98 -43.40
C TYR A 987 8.31 -36.49 -43.08
N ASN A 988 7.09 -36.09 -42.69
CA ASN A 988 6.57 -34.73 -42.92
C ASN A 988 6.35 -33.88 -41.64
N THR A 989 6.28 -32.56 -41.84
CA THR A 989 5.80 -31.50 -40.93
C THR A 989 6.48 -31.29 -39.57
N THR A 990 7.23 -30.19 -39.47
CA THR A 990 7.32 -29.36 -38.25
C THR A 990 6.98 -27.92 -38.62
N THR A 991 6.03 -27.29 -37.93
CA THR A 991 5.48 -25.98 -38.31
C THR A 991 6.40 -24.82 -37.96
N GLN A 992 7.01 -24.21 -38.98
CA GLN A 992 7.69 -22.91 -38.85
C GLN A 992 6.71 -21.83 -38.36
N ARG A 993 7.14 -20.95 -37.44
CA ARG A 993 6.38 -19.75 -37.08
C ARG A 993 6.27 -18.84 -38.31
N SER A 994 5.05 -18.53 -38.76
CA SER A 994 4.83 -17.62 -39.89
C SER A 994 5.12 -16.16 -39.53
N ASP A 995 6.00 -15.50 -40.30
CA ASP A 995 6.27 -14.05 -40.16
C ASP A 995 4.96 -13.24 -40.32
N PRO A 996 4.62 -12.33 -39.40
CA PRO A 996 3.32 -11.67 -39.37
C PRO A 996 3.05 -10.84 -40.63
N THR A 997 1.85 -10.98 -41.20
CA THR A 997 1.39 -10.22 -42.35
C THR A 997 1.04 -8.78 -41.94
N ARG A 998 1.76 -7.81 -42.52
CA ARG A 998 1.57 -6.38 -42.27
C ARG A 998 0.61 -5.78 -43.29
N LYS A 999 -0.17 -4.79 -42.89
CA LYS A 999 -1.06 -4.03 -43.79
C LYS A 999 -0.32 -2.79 -44.33
N CYS A 1000 -0.29 -2.64 -45.65
CA CYS A 1000 0.32 -1.48 -46.30
C CYS A 1000 -0.49 -0.20 -45.98
N THR A 1001 0.17 0.84 -45.45
CA THR A 1001 -0.51 2.11 -45.10
C THR A 1001 -1.00 2.87 -46.32
N ARG A 1002 -0.34 2.71 -47.48
CA ARG A 1002 -0.68 3.43 -48.72
C ARG A 1002 -1.78 2.77 -49.55
N CYS A 1003 -1.75 1.45 -49.70
CA CYS A 1003 -2.69 0.71 -50.57
C CYS A 1003 -3.60 -0.30 -49.83
N SER A 1004 -3.53 -0.37 -48.50
CA SER A 1004 -4.28 -1.31 -47.64
C SER A 1004 -4.08 -2.80 -47.90
N ARG A 1005 -3.23 -3.21 -48.86
CA ARG A 1005 -2.92 -4.62 -49.15
C ARG A 1005 -2.10 -5.26 -48.03
N LEU A 1006 -2.33 -6.53 -47.74
CA LEU A 1006 -1.48 -7.34 -46.86
C LEU A 1006 -0.19 -7.79 -47.58
N PHE A 1007 0.94 -7.75 -46.89
CA PHE A 1007 2.25 -8.21 -47.36
C PHE A 1007 3.08 -8.81 -46.21
N ASN A 1008 4.15 -9.54 -46.53
CA ASN A 1008 5.05 -10.14 -45.54
C ASN A 1008 6.40 -9.39 -45.57
N ARG A 1009 6.91 -9.00 -44.39
CA ARG A 1009 8.10 -8.14 -44.25
C ARG A 1009 9.33 -8.71 -44.97
N LYS A 1010 9.72 -9.97 -44.72
CA LYS A 1010 10.87 -10.61 -45.39
C LYS A 1010 10.71 -10.71 -46.91
N SER A 1011 9.48 -10.92 -47.39
CA SER A 1011 9.20 -10.98 -48.83
C SER A 1011 9.35 -9.65 -49.57
N THR A 1012 9.38 -8.51 -48.85
CA THR A 1012 9.35 -7.17 -49.45
C THR A 1012 10.55 -6.90 -50.37
N PHE A 1013 11.75 -7.30 -49.95
CA PHE A 1013 12.97 -7.15 -50.76
C PHE A 1013 13.26 -8.35 -51.66
N ALA A 1014 12.85 -9.56 -51.27
CA ALA A 1014 13.08 -10.78 -52.06
C ALA A 1014 12.16 -10.90 -53.28
N TYR A 1015 10.92 -10.41 -53.19
CA TYR A 1015 9.90 -10.49 -54.25
C TYR A 1015 9.05 -9.21 -54.29
N PRO A 1016 9.61 -8.07 -54.75
CA PRO A 1016 8.91 -6.79 -54.78
C PRO A 1016 7.60 -6.87 -55.58
N LYS A 1017 6.50 -6.41 -54.95
CA LYS A 1017 5.16 -6.38 -55.55
C LYS A 1017 4.67 -4.95 -55.61
N LEU A 1018 4.45 -4.47 -56.84
CA LEU A 1018 4.13 -3.08 -57.14
C LEU A 1018 2.97 -2.54 -56.28
N CYS A 1019 3.29 -1.58 -55.43
CA CYS A 1019 2.35 -0.84 -54.60
C CYS A 1019 1.78 0.33 -55.39
N GLN A 1020 0.57 0.18 -55.94
CA GLN A 1020 -0.19 1.29 -56.52
C GLN A 1020 -1.00 1.99 -55.41
N TYR A 1021 -0.99 3.32 -55.36
CA TYR A 1021 -1.66 4.11 -54.30
C TYR A 1021 -1.96 5.55 -54.75
N HIS A 1022 -2.67 6.29 -53.89
CA HIS A 1022 -2.86 7.74 -53.99
C HIS A 1022 -2.15 8.43 -52.80
N PRO A 1023 -1.20 9.38 -53.00
CA PRO A 1023 -0.42 9.96 -51.91
C PRO A 1023 -1.21 10.97 -51.07
N LEU A 1024 -2.15 11.69 -51.68
CA LEU A 1024 -2.97 12.69 -51.02
C LEU A 1024 -4.32 12.08 -50.57
N LYS A 1025 -4.83 12.60 -49.45
CA LYS A 1025 -6.15 12.25 -48.90
C LYS A 1025 -7.27 12.57 -49.91
N SER A 1026 -8.43 11.96 -49.71
CA SER A 1026 -9.63 12.26 -50.52
C SER A 1026 -10.43 13.40 -49.89
N GLU A 1027 -10.80 14.40 -50.68
CA GLU A 1027 -11.75 15.44 -50.30
C GLU A 1027 -13.16 15.11 -50.80
N ASP A 1028 -14.18 15.62 -50.13
CA ASP A 1028 -15.59 15.43 -50.49
C ASP A 1028 -16.12 16.67 -51.21
N VAL A 1029 -16.51 16.50 -52.48
CA VAL A 1029 -17.03 17.59 -53.32
C VAL A 1029 -18.46 17.21 -53.72
N ASN A 1030 -19.43 17.97 -53.21
CA ASN A 1030 -20.86 17.77 -53.45
C ASN A 1030 -21.36 16.33 -53.15
N GLY A 1031 -20.85 15.70 -52.09
CA GLY A 1031 -21.22 14.33 -51.68
C GLY A 1031 -20.47 13.23 -52.45
N ILE A 1032 -19.48 13.59 -53.27
CA ILE A 1032 -18.65 12.64 -54.02
C ILE A 1032 -17.18 12.85 -53.63
N LYS A 1033 -16.57 11.82 -53.05
CA LYS A 1033 -15.17 11.84 -52.67
C LYS A 1033 -14.24 11.65 -53.86
N HIS A 1034 -13.24 12.51 -53.98
CA HIS A 1034 -12.22 12.50 -55.03
C HIS A 1034 -10.81 12.50 -54.42
N HIS A 1035 -9.87 11.79 -55.02
CA HIS A 1035 -8.46 11.77 -54.59
C HIS A 1035 -7.73 13.04 -55.06
N LEU A 1036 -7.23 13.85 -54.12
CA LEU A 1036 -6.59 15.14 -54.44
C LEU A 1036 -5.37 15.05 -55.39
N CYS A 1037 -4.69 13.90 -55.49
CA CYS A 1037 -3.55 13.74 -56.41
C CYS A 1037 -3.93 13.71 -57.91
N CYS A 1038 -5.20 13.45 -58.25
CA CYS A 1038 -5.59 13.17 -59.64
C CYS A 1038 -7.08 13.42 -59.94
N PHE A 1039 -7.84 13.95 -58.97
CA PHE A 1039 -9.27 14.22 -59.02
C PHE A 1039 -10.17 13.06 -59.47
N LYS A 1040 -9.68 11.81 -59.39
CA LYS A 1040 -10.48 10.60 -59.65
C LYS A 1040 -11.33 10.27 -58.43
N ARG A 1041 -12.59 9.91 -58.68
CA ARG A 1041 -13.56 9.46 -57.67
C ARG A 1041 -13.02 8.26 -56.88
N VAL A 1042 -13.17 8.27 -55.56
CA VAL A 1042 -12.73 7.17 -54.69
C VAL A 1042 -13.37 5.85 -55.15
N GLY A 1043 -12.53 4.83 -55.35
CA GLY A 1043 -12.94 3.50 -55.82
C GLY A 1043 -12.88 3.27 -57.33
N THR A 1044 -12.62 4.28 -58.17
CA THR A 1044 -12.55 4.10 -59.64
C THR A 1044 -11.13 3.86 -60.19
N SER A 1045 -10.08 4.01 -59.36
CA SER A 1045 -8.69 3.75 -59.73
C SER A 1045 -7.92 3.01 -58.63
N LYS A 1046 -6.94 2.18 -59.02
CA LYS A 1046 -6.06 1.44 -58.10
C LYS A 1046 -4.92 2.29 -57.51
N GLY A 1047 -4.63 3.44 -58.10
CA GLY A 1047 -3.59 4.38 -57.69
C GLY A 1047 -3.39 5.49 -58.74
N CYS A 1048 -2.75 6.59 -58.33
CA CYS A 1048 -2.18 7.62 -59.22
C CYS A 1048 -0.63 7.60 -59.21
N GLN A 1049 -0.02 6.98 -58.20
CA GLN A 1049 1.42 6.69 -58.11
C GLN A 1049 1.64 5.19 -57.94
N SER A 1050 2.86 4.73 -58.23
CA SER A 1050 3.29 3.34 -58.00
C SER A 1050 4.71 3.25 -57.48
N HIS A 1051 4.97 2.35 -56.53
CA HIS A 1051 6.28 2.14 -55.91
C HIS A 1051 6.60 0.62 -55.81
N PRO A 1052 7.86 0.15 -55.94
CA PRO A 1052 8.18 -1.28 -55.93
C PRO A 1052 7.85 -2.00 -54.61
N PHE A 1053 7.88 -1.25 -53.49
CA PHE A 1053 7.73 -1.79 -52.14
C PHE A 1053 6.44 -1.30 -51.45
N HIS A 1054 5.84 -2.17 -50.63
CA HIS A 1054 4.80 -1.83 -49.67
C HIS A 1054 5.44 -1.32 -48.35
N VAL A 1055 4.75 -0.41 -47.65
CA VAL A 1055 5.24 0.25 -46.43
C VAL A 1055 4.23 0.12 -45.28
N HIS A 1056 4.70 0.05 -44.03
CA HIS A 1056 3.84 0.04 -42.83
C HIS A 1056 4.24 1.11 -41.81
N SER A 1057 3.32 1.40 -40.88
CA SER A 1057 3.57 2.25 -39.69
C SER A 1057 3.42 1.48 -38.38
N GLN A 1058 3.11 0.17 -38.44
CA GLN A 1058 3.13 -0.68 -37.25
C GLN A 1058 4.59 -0.85 -36.78
N PRO A 1059 4.91 -0.64 -35.49
CA PRO A 1059 6.21 -0.97 -34.94
C PRO A 1059 6.43 -2.51 -34.91
N SER A 1060 7.67 -2.94 -34.75
CA SER A 1060 7.98 -4.34 -34.45
C SER A 1060 7.67 -4.66 -32.97
N GLU A 1061 7.49 -5.95 -32.65
CA GLU A 1061 7.02 -6.37 -31.32
C GLU A 1061 7.98 -6.00 -30.17
N ASN A 1062 9.28 -5.84 -30.44
CA ASN A 1062 10.31 -5.46 -29.46
C ASN A 1062 10.57 -3.94 -29.37
N VAL A 1063 9.88 -3.09 -30.15
CA VAL A 1063 10.18 -1.64 -30.17
C VAL A 1063 9.93 -0.95 -28.84
N LEU A 1064 9.01 -1.45 -27.99
CA LEU A 1064 8.75 -0.87 -26.67
C LEU A 1064 9.95 -1.01 -25.70
N GLU A 1065 10.79 -2.04 -25.85
CA GLU A 1065 11.99 -2.26 -25.02
C GLU A 1065 13.08 -1.21 -25.28
N LYS A 1066 13.03 -0.52 -26.43
CA LYS A 1066 14.00 0.53 -26.80
C LYS A 1066 13.65 1.93 -26.29
N PHE A 1067 12.45 2.15 -25.73
CA PHE A 1067 12.01 3.50 -25.38
C PHE A 1067 12.82 4.12 -24.23
N VAL A 1068 13.37 5.31 -24.48
CA VAL A 1068 14.13 6.06 -23.48
C VAL A 1068 13.21 7.10 -22.83
N MET A 1069 13.08 7.07 -21.51
CA MET A 1069 12.40 8.14 -20.77
C MET A 1069 13.29 9.39 -20.72
N THR A 1070 12.71 10.58 -20.91
CA THR A 1070 13.39 11.86 -20.64
C THR A 1070 13.98 11.88 -19.21
N PRO A 1071 15.10 12.58 -18.95
CA PRO A 1071 15.78 12.50 -17.65
C PRO A 1071 14.97 13.16 -16.53
N LYS A 1072 15.04 12.60 -15.30
CA LYS A 1072 14.56 13.30 -14.09
C LYS A 1072 15.25 14.67 -13.95
N PRO A 1073 14.60 15.70 -13.39
CA PRO A 1073 15.28 16.94 -12.99
C PRO A 1073 16.41 16.64 -11.99
N VAL A 1074 17.53 17.37 -12.11
CA VAL A 1074 18.70 17.18 -11.22
C VAL A 1074 18.49 17.81 -9.84
N SER A 1075 17.65 18.84 -9.75
CA SER A 1075 17.21 19.46 -8.50
C SER A 1075 15.87 20.19 -8.69
N SER A 1076 15.31 20.71 -7.60
CA SER A 1076 14.15 21.62 -7.63
C SER A 1076 14.40 22.95 -8.35
N ARG A 1077 15.65 23.27 -8.71
CA ARG A 1077 16.07 24.47 -9.46
C ARG A 1077 16.75 24.13 -10.80
N ASP A 1078 16.54 22.94 -11.35
CA ASP A 1078 17.06 22.53 -12.67
C ASP A 1078 16.53 23.47 -13.78
N TYR A 1079 17.44 24.12 -14.52
CA TYR A 1079 17.16 25.16 -15.51
C TYR A 1079 16.27 24.71 -16.69
N ARG A 1080 16.17 23.39 -16.92
CA ARG A 1080 15.34 22.77 -17.96
C ARG A 1080 13.88 22.60 -17.53
N SER A 1081 13.62 22.58 -16.22
CA SER A 1081 12.28 22.38 -15.66
C SER A 1081 11.36 23.56 -16.00
N ASN A 1082 10.08 23.26 -16.27
CA ASN A 1082 9.03 24.23 -16.57
C ASN A 1082 9.34 25.14 -17.79
N LYS A 1083 10.30 24.78 -18.64
CA LYS A 1083 10.53 25.38 -19.97
C LYS A 1083 9.62 24.74 -21.00
N VAL A 1084 9.15 25.53 -21.97
CA VAL A 1084 8.22 25.11 -23.03
C VAL A 1084 8.97 25.08 -24.35
N PHE A 1085 8.86 23.96 -25.08
CA PHE A 1085 9.53 23.74 -26.36
C PHE A 1085 8.54 23.23 -27.41
N GLY A 1086 8.66 23.69 -28.66
CA GLY A 1086 7.99 23.12 -29.81
C GLY A 1086 8.81 21.97 -30.40
N LEU A 1087 8.17 20.86 -30.73
CA LEU A 1087 8.79 19.67 -31.33
C LEU A 1087 8.00 19.23 -32.57
N ASP A 1088 8.73 18.94 -33.64
CA ASP A 1088 8.24 18.26 -34.85
C ASP A 1088 9.32 17.29 -35.37
N VAL A 1089 8.88 16.16 -35.94
CA VAL A 1089 9.78 15.09 -36.40
C VAL A 1089 9.35 14.59 -37.78
N GLU A 1090 10.22 14.76 -38.77
CA GLU A 1090 9.98 14.22 -40.11
C GLU A 1090 10.44 12.76 -40.22
N MET A 1091 9.65 11.94 -40.93
CA MET A 1091 9.70 10.48 -40.82
C MET A 1091 9.87 9.80 -42.19
N VAL A 1092 10.73 8.78 -42.22
CA VAL A 1092 10.97 7.94 -43.41
C VAL A 1092 10.38 6.55 -43.20
N HIS A 1093 10.01 5.87 -44.29
CA HIS A 1093 9.63 4.46 -44.21
C HIS A 1093 10.85 3.54 -44.34
N THR A 1094 10.95 2.58 -43.43
CA THR A 1094 11.96 1.51 -43.41
C THR A 1094 11.31 0.13 -43.41
N GLU A 1095 12.11 -0.93 -43.36
CA GLU A 1095 11.64 -2.30 -43.13
C GLU A 1095 11.08 -2.57 -41.72
N ASN A 1096 11.32 -1.65 -40.77
CA ASN A 1096 10.81 -1.72 -39.40
C ASN A 1096 9.53 -0.89 -39.19
N GLY A 1097 9.24 0.08 -40.06
CA GLY A 1097 7.99 0.84 -40.06
C GLY A 1097 8.15 2.28 -40.50
N LEU A 1098 7.80 3.22 -39.62
CA LEU A 1098 8.19 4.62 -39.69
C LEU A 1098 9.31 4.84 -38.66
N GLU A 1099 10.42 5.44 -39.10
CA GLU A 1099 11.54 5.85 -38.26
C GLU A 1099 11.82 7.35 -38.48
N ALA A 1100 12.36 8.03 -37.47
CA ALA A 1100 12.69 9.45 -37.59
C ALA A 1100 13.85 9.68 -38.57
N GLY A 1101 13.74 10.75 -39.37
CA GLY A 1101 14.74 11.15 -40.36
C GLY A 1101 15.20 12.61 -40.22
N ARG A 1102 14.41 13.48 -39.59
CA ARG A 1102 14.81 14.82 -39.11
C ARG A 1102 14.04 15.17 -37.84
N ILE A 1103 14.64 15.98 -36.96
CA ILE A 1103 13.99 16.56 -35.77
C ILE A 1103 14.23 18.07 -35.75
N SER A 1104 13.19 18.82 -35.40
CA SER A 1104 13.32 20.23 -35.04
C SER A 1104 12.77 20.48 -33.63
N LEU A 1105 13.58 21.12 -32.78
CA LEU A 1105 13.23 21.54 -31.41
C LEU A 1105 13.46 23.06 -31.29
N VAL A 1106 12.41 23.80 -30.96
CA VAL A 1106 12.42 25.26 -30.79
C VAL A 1106 11.97 25.66 -29.39
N ASP A 1107 12.43 26.79 -28.86
CA ASP A 1107 11.88 27.37 -27.62
C ASP A 1107 10.72 28.34 -27.87
N CYS A 1108 10.06 28.78 -26.79
CA CYS A 1108 8.99 29.77 -26.85
C CYS A 1108 9.44 31.20 -27.25
N GLN A 1109 10.73 31.45 -27.47
CA GLN A 1109 11.23 32.67 -28.13
C GLN A 1109 11.41 32.47 -29.65
N GLY A 1110 11.11 31.28 -30.18
CA GLY A 1110 11.30 30.92 -31.58
C GLY A 1110 12.76 30.61 -31.95
N ARG A 1111 13.65 30.41 -30.97
CA ARG A 1111 15.04 30.03 -31.22
C ARG A 1111 15.12 28.54 -31.49
N ILE A 1112 15.83 28.17 -32.55
CA ILE A 1112 16.14 26.77 -32.89
C ILE A 1112 17.20 26.27 -31.92
N LEU A 1113 16.88 25.20 -31.18
CA LEU A 1113 17.79 24.52 -30.26
C LEU A 1113 18.38 23.26 -30.89
N ILE A 1114 17.59 22.59 -31.74
CA ILE A 1114 17.97 21.42 -32.52
C ILE A 1114 17.29 21.55 -33.89
N ASP A 1115 18.05 21.40 -34.97
CA ASP A 1115 17.53 21.06 -36.29
C ASP A 1115 18.52 20.09 -36.95
N GLU A 1116 18.17 18.81 -37.00
CA GLU A 1116 19.15 17.73 -37.23
C GLU A 1116 18.55 16.57 -38.01
N PHE A 1117 19.29 16.03 -38.98
CA PHE A 1117 18.95 14.78 -39.65
C PHE A 1117 19.30 13.57 -38.77
N ILE A 1118 18.42 12.57 -38.77
CA ILE A 1118 18.52 11.35 -37.97
C ILE A 1118 18.73 10.15 -38.91
N LYS A 1119 19.75 9.35 -38.62
CA LYS A 1119 20.04 8.12 -39.37
C LYS A 1119 19.14 6.97 -38.88
N PRO A 1120 18.25 6.41 -39.71
CA PRO A 1120 17.39 5.29 -39.31
C PRO A 1120 18.20 4.01 -39.02
N GLU A 1121 17.67 3.12 -38.19
CA GLU A 1121 18.26 1.79 -37.94
C GLU A 1121 17.87 0.79 -39.04
N GLY A 1122 16.62 0.83 -39.51
CA GLY A 1122 16.12 -0.09 -40.54
C GLY A 1122 16.48 0.32 -41.96
N ARG A 1123 16.64 -0.66 -42.85
CA ARG A 1123 16.85 -0.39 -44.28
C ARG A 1123 15.72 0.47 -44.84
N ILE A 1124 16.09 1.62 -45.41
CA ILE A 1124 15.15 2.59 -45.99
C ILE A 1124 14.39 1.94 -47.15
N VAL A 1125 13.06 2.06 -47.10
CA VAL A 1125 12.12 1.60 -48.12
C VAL A 1125 11.59 2.78 -48.93
N HIS A 1126 11.34 3.94 -48.30
CA HIS A 1126 10.87 5.16 -48.98
C HIS A 1126 11.08 6.43 -48.14
N LEU A 1127 11.91 7.37 -48.61
CA LEU A 1127 12.27 8.62 -47.89
C LEU A 1127 11.11 9.57 -47.58
N ASN A 1128 10.02 9.50 -48.36
CA ASN A 1128 8.79 10.29 -48.15
C ASN A 1128 8.93 11.80 -48.47
N THR A 1129 9.98 12.16 -49.21
CA THR A 1129 10.46 13.52 -49.55
C THR A 1129 9.37 14.53 -49.92
N GLN A 1130 8.31 14.15 -50.64
CA GLN A 1130 7.18 15.04 -50.97
C GLN A 1130 6.45 15.62 -49.74
N PHE A 1131 6.65 15.03 -48.56
CA PHE A 1131 6.23 15.53 -47.27
C PHE A 1131 7.45 15.87 -46.40
N SER A 1132 8.46 15.01 -46.34
CA SER A 1132 9.57 15.15 -45.37
C SER A 1132 10.72 16.08 -45.77
N GLY A 1133 10.85 16.45 -47.04
CA GLY A 1133 12.04 17.17 -47.55
C GLY A 1133 13.36 16.39 -47.45
N ILE A 1134 13.33 15.11 -47.05
CA ILE A 1134 14.53 14.29 -46.88
C ILE A 1134 14.93 13.64 -48.21
N GLU A 1135 16.11 14.00 -48.71
CA GLU A 1135 16.83 13.31 -49.78
C GLU A 1135 17.88 12.35 -49.18
N MET A 1136 18.45 11.46 -50.00
CA MET A 1136 19.32 10.37 -49.49
C MET A 1136 20.65 10.91 -48.90
N ASN A 1137 21.22 11.92 -49.55
CA ASN A 1137 22.42 12.66 -49.12
C ASN A 1137 22.27 13.27 -47.71
N HIS A 1138 21.07 13.69 -47.30
CA HIS A 1138 20.82 14.20 -45.96
C HIS A 1138 21.01 13.14 -44.86
N LEU A 1139 21.06 11.84 -45.23
CA LEU A 1139 21.16 10.71 -44.30
C LEU A 1139 22.53 10.03 -44.28
N ASP A 1140 23.48 10.46 -45.11
CA ASP A 1140 24.82 9.89 -45.18
C ASP A 1140 25.62 10.20 -43.89
N ASP A 1141 25.68 11.47 -43.50
CA ASP A 1141 26.34 11.94 -42.26
C ASP A 1141 25.39 12.19 -41.07
N ALA A 1142 24.13 11.76 -41.19
CA ALA A 1142 23.09 11.99 -40.16
C ALA A 1142 23.42 11.37 -38.79
N LYS A 1143 22.96 12.03 -37.72
CA LYS A 1143 23.21 11.62 -36.33
C LYS A 1143 22.38 10.39 -35.97
N SER A 1144 22.95 9.46 -35.20
CA SER A 1144 22.18 8.34 -34.65
C SER A 1144 21.15 8.81 -33.64
N LEU A 1145 20.03 8.10 -33.50
CA LEU A 1145 18.97 8.44 -32.56
C LEU A 1145 19.47 8.60 -31.10
N LYS A 1146 20.48 7.81 -30.70
CA LYS A 1146 21.13 7.92 -29.39
C LYS A 1146 21.94 9.22 -29.20
N GLN A 1147 22.53 9.77 -30.27
CA GLN A 1147 23.15 11.10 -30.23
C GLN A 1147 22.09 12.20 -30.14
N ILE A 1148 20.96 12.04 -30.84
CA ILE A 1148 19.82 12.97 -30.74
C ILE A 1148 19.23 12.99 -29.32
N HIS A 1149 19.03 11.83 -28.67
CA HIS A 1149 18.63 11.79 -27.25
C HIS A 1149 19.60 12.57 -26.36
N LYS A 1150 20.91 12.37 -26.53
CA LYS A 1150 21.95 13.10 -25.77
C LYS A 1150 21.93 14.61 -26.05
N LEU A 1151 21.51 15.05 -27.23
CA LEU A 1151 21.34 16.46 -27.57
C LEU A 1151 20.06 17.05 -26.95
N MET A 1152 18.91 16.38 -27.14
CA MET A 1152 17.63 16.76 -26.54
C MET A 1152 17.73 16.93 -25.02
N PHE A 1153 18.39 16.00 -24.33
CA PHE A 1153 18.48 15.99 -22.86
C PHE A 1153 19.34 17.11 -22.26
N GLN A 1154 20.02 17.93 -23.08
CA GLN A 1154 20.63 19.19 -22.63
C GLN A 1154 19.58 20.29 -22.44
N PHE A 1155 18.45 20.22 -23.14
CA PHE A 1155 17.38 21.21 -23.09
C PHE A 1155 16.14 20.70 -22.34
N ILE A 1156 15.80 19.41 -22.46
CA ILE A 1156 14.59 18.82 -21.88
C ILE A 1156 14.87 17.89 -20.68
N ASN A 1157 13.99 17.93 -19.69
CA ASN A 1157 13.86 16.96 -18.60
C ASN A 1157 12.37 16.59 -18.42
N GLN A 1158 12.03 15.68 -17.50
CA GLN A 1158 10.63 15.27 -17.23
C GLN A 1158 9.70 16.40 -16.78
N SER A 1159 10.25 17.55 -16.35
CA SER A 1159 9.51 18.73 -15.91
C SER A 1159 9.42 19.84 -16.96
N SER A 1160 10.15 19.76 -18.08
CA SER A 1160 9.91 20.57 -19.29
C SER A 1160 8.53 20.27 -19.89
N ILE A 1161 8.06 21.07 -20.83
CA ILE A 1161 6.79 20.88 -21.54
C ILE A 1161 7.06 20.85 -23.05
N ILE A 1162 6.56 19.83 -23.75
CA ILE A 1162 6.71 19.68 -25.21
C ILE A 1162 5.38 19.93 -25.92
N VAL A 1163 5.38 20.82 -26.90
CA VAL A 1163 4.23 21.25 -27.71
C VAL A 1163 4.40 20.75 -29.14
N GLY A 1164 3.34 20.24 -29.76
CA GLY A 1164 3.40 19.72 -31.14
C GLY A 1164 2.02 19.38 -31.72
N HIS A 1165 1.97 18.55 -32.77
CA HIS A 1165 0.73 18.21 -33.46
C HIS A 1165 0.66 16.75 -33.91
N GLY A 1166 0.00 15.90 -33.12
CA GLY A 1166 -0.01 14.45 -33.34
C GLY A 1166 1.22 13.73 -32.75
N LEU A 1167 1.81 14.31 -31.70
CA LEU A 1167 3.06 13.95 -31.00
C LEU A 1167 3.24 12.45 -30.70
N SER A 1168 2.13 11.71 -30.66
CA SER A 1168 2.13 10.25 -30.55
C SER A 1168 2.93 9.58 -31.67
N ASN A 1169 3.10 10.17 -32.86
CA ASN A 1169 3.94 9.59 -33.92
C ASN A 1169 5.42 9.94 -33.70
N ASP A 1170 5.69 11.19 -33.36
CA ASP A 1170 7.01 11.79 -33.11
C ASP A 1170 7.74 11.05 -31.99
N PHE A 1171 7.08 10.85 -30.84
CA PHE A 1171 7.63 10.08 -29.73
C PHE A 1171 7.86 8.60 -30.06
N LYS A 1172 7.09 8.00 -31.00
CA LYS A 1172 7.36 6.64 -31.48
C LYS A 1172 8.56 6.60 -32.43
N ALA A 1173 8.65 7.56 -33.35
CA ALA A 1173 9.75 7.67 -34.30
C ALA A 1173 11.09 7.98 -33.58
N LEU A 1174 11.04 8.78 -32.51
CA LEU A 1174 12.17 9.07 -31.63
C LEU A 1174 12.42 8.01 -30.54
N GLN A 1175 11.57 6.98 -30.40
CA GLN A 1175 11.67 5.98 -29.31
C GLN A 1175 11.82 6.65 -27.92
N LEU A 1176 11.04 7.69 -27.66
CA LEU A 1176 11.19 8.58 -26.50
C LEU A 1176 9.89 8.65 -25.67
N VAL A 1177 10.01 8.64 -24.35
CA VAL A 1177 8.88 8.89 -23.43
C VAL A 1177 9.02 10.23 -22.73
N HIS A 1178 7.99 11.05 -22.84
CA HIS A 1178 7.84 12.31 -22.13
C HIS A 1178 6.36 12.53 -21.79
N LEU A 1179 6.07 13.03 -20.58
CA LEU A 1179 4.72 13.01 -20.01
C LEU A 1179 4.02 14.38 -20.00
N LYS A 1180 4.79 15.49 -19.99
CA LYS A 1180 4.25 16.86 -20.00
C LYS A 1180 4.10 17.37 -21.44
N VAL A 1181 3.01 17.00 -22.09
CA VAL A 1181 2.80 17.26 -23.52
C VAL A 1181 1.56 18.12 -23.80
N ILE A 1182 1.66 19.01 -24.78
CA ILE A 1182 0.56 19.84 -25.31
C ILE A 1182 0.40 19.50 -26.80
N ASP A 1183 -0.46 18.53 -27.09
CA ASP A 1183 -0.76 18.14 -28.48
C ASP A 1183 -1.92 18.99 -29.03
N THR A 1184 -1.58 19.94 -29.91
CA THR A 1184 -2.54 20.85 -30.54
C THR A 1184 -3.59 20.12 -31.39
N GLY A 1185 -3.29 18.92 -31.89
CA GLY A 1185 -4.22 18.07 -32.64
C GLY A 1185 -5.29 17.40 -31.78
N LEU A 1186 -5.02 17.23 -30.48
CA LEU A 1186 -5.99 16.71 -29.50
C LEU A 1186 -6.84 17.83 -28.88
N ILE A 1187 -6.26 19.01 -28.66
CA ILE A 1187 -6.93 20.13 -27.99
C ILE A 1187 -8.04 20.73 -28.88
N VAL A 1188 -7.81 20.86 -30.19
CA VAL A 1188 -8.79 21.47 -31.11
C VAL A 1188 -9.29 20.48 -32.15
N THR A 1189 -10.38 19.80 -31.80
CA THR A 1189 -11.10 18.88 -32.70
C THR A 1189 -12.20 19.59 -33.51
N THR A 1190 -12.63 18.95 -34.59
CA THR A 1190 -13.88 19.29 -35.28
C THR A 1190 -15.10 18.88 -34.45
N GLU A 1191 -16.27 19.46 -34.73
CA GLU A 1191 -17.57 19.12 -34.13
C GLU A 1191 -17.91 17.62 -34.10
N ASN A 1192 -17.30 16.83 -35.00
CA ASN A 1192 -17.44 15.38 -35.09
C ASN A 1192 -16.30 14.60 -34.40
N GLY A 1193 -15.62 15.21 -33.42
CA GLY A 1193 -14.54 14.61 -32.63
C GLY A 1193 -13.25 14.30 -33.38
N LYS A 1194 -13.10 14.72 -34.64
CA LYS A 1194 -11.91 14.43 -35.46
C LYS A 1194 -10.89 15.54 -35.34
N MET A 1195 -9.64 15.17 -35.03
CA MET A 1195 -8.43 15.98 -35.13
C MET A 1195 -8.39 16.79 -36.44
N MET A 1196 -8.16 18.10 -36.32
CA MET A 1196 -7.87 18.98 -37.46
C MET A 1196 -6.40 18.83 -37.86
N SER A 1197 -6.03 19.12 -39.11
CA SER A 1197 -4.61 19.23 -39.51
C SER A 1197 -4.03 20.57 -39.09
N LEU A 1198 -2.72 20.61 -38.80
CA LEU A 1198 -2.00 21.82 -38.39
C LEU A 1198 -2.25 23.00 -39.33
N LYS A 1199 -2.13 22.81 -40.66
CA LYS A 1199 -2.48 23.83 -41.66
C LYS A 1199 -3.89 24.41 -41.52
N ARG A 1200 -4.91 23.57 -41.25
CA ARG A 1200 -6.29 24.03 -41.04
C ARG A 1200 -6.48 24.70 -39.67
N LEU A 1201 -5.68 24.31 -38.68
CA LEU A 1201 -5.70 24.88 -37.33
C LEU A 1201 -5.01 26.25 -37.29
N ALA A 1202 -3.85 26.39 -37.93
CA ALA A 1202 -3.15 27.65 -38.18
C ALA A 1202 -4.05 28.64 -38.92
N LYS A 1203 -4.68 28.22 -40.03
CA LYS A 1203 -5.61 29.10 -40.76
C LYS A 1203 -6.87 29.47 -39.97
N LYS A 1204 -7.39 28.58 -39.11
CA LYS A 1204 -8.56 28.88 -38.26
C LYS A 1204 -8.24 29.81 -37.08
N LEU A 1205 -7.08 29.65 -36.44
CA LEU A 1205 -6.77 30.34 -35.18
C LEU A 1205 -5.80 31.52 -35.36
N LEU A 1206 -4.84 31.44 -36.27
CA LEU A 1206 -3.81 32.46 -36.52
C LEU A 1206 -4.06 33.26 -37.81
N ASP A 1207 -4.96 32.80 -38.68
CA ASP A 1207 -5.17 33.27 -40.07
C ASP A 1207 -3.92 33.20 -40.96
N VAL A 1208 -2.98 32.30 -40.63
CA VAL A 1208 -1.76 32.06 -41.41
C VAL A 1208 -1.90 30.78 -42.22
N ASP A 1209 -1.55 30.86 -43.51
CA ASP A 1209 -1.38 29.70 -44.39
C ASP A 1209 0.07 29.19 -44.30
N ILE A 1210 0.23 27.92 -43.96
CA ILE A 1210 1.51 27.22 -43.75
C ILE A 1210 1.63 26.00 -44.67
N GLN A 1211 2.80 25.37 -44.73
CA GLN A 1211 3.04 24.17 -45.54
C GLN A 1211 2.68 24.41 -47.03
N GLU A 1212 3.16 25.52 -47.59
CA GLU A 1212 2.97 25.90 -49.01
C GLU A 1212 4.21 25.61 -49.90
N ARG A 1213 5.29 25.05 -49.34
CA ARG A 1213 6.54 24.85 -50.08
C ARG A 1213 6.48 23.63 -51.00
N VAL A 1214 6.92 23.81 -52.24
CA VAL A 1214 7.07 22.74 -53.23
C VAL A 1214 8.37 21.98 -52.96
N GLY A 1215 8.38 21.17 -51.90
CA GLY A 1215 9.54 20.38 -51.48
C GLY A 1215 9.35 19.52 -50.22
N GLY A 1216 8.25 19.71 -49.49
CA GLY A 1216 8.00 19.10 -48.20
C GLY A 1216 7.48 20.14 -47.20
N HIS A 1217 7.18 19.71 -45.99
CA HIS A 1217 6.93 20.60 -44.85
C HIS A 1217 8.26 21.17 -44.34
N ASP A 1218 8.19 22.21 -43.54
CA ASP A 1218 9.32 22.70 -42.76
C ASP A 1218 9.02 22.42 -41.29
N SER A 1219 9.72 21.46 -40.71
CA SER A 1219 9.55 21.03 -39.32
C SER A 1219 9.79 22.17 -38.31
N ILE A 1220 10.54 23.21 -38.69
CA ILE A 1220 10.72 24.42 -37.87
C ILE A 1220 9.45 25.30 -37.95
N GLU A 1221 8.85 25.44 -39.13
CA GLU A 1221 7.58 26.16 -39.35
C GLU A 1221 6.43 25.49 -38.58
N ASP A 1222 6.34 24.16 -38.65
CA ASP A 1222 5.32 23.37 -37.97
C ASP A 1222 5.51 23.40 -36.44
N ALA A 1223 6.73 23.19 -35.92
CA ALA A 1223 7.02 23.26 -34.48
C ALA A 1223 6.76 24.67 -33.88
N MET A 1224 7.18 25.74 -34.57
CA MET A 1224 6.86 27.12 -34.15
C MET A 1224 5.36 27.42 -34.21
N THR A 1225 4.65 26.87 -35.20
CA THR A 1225 3.20 27.11 -35.33
C THR A 1225 2.42 26.39 -34.23
N CYS A 1226 2.88 25.21 -33.79
CA CYS A 1226 2.32 24.53 -32.62
C CYS A 1226 2.44 25.37 -31.34
N LEU A 1227 3.60 26.02 -31.10
CA LEU A 1227 3.79 26.95 -29.98
C LEU A 1227 2.81 28.14 -30.05
N LYS A 1228 2.72 28.82 -31.20
CA LYS A 1228 1.82 29.97 -31.39
C LYS A 1228 0.34 29.62 -31.22
N ILE A 1229 -0.05 28.40 -31.63
CA ILE A 1229 -1.41 27.86 -31.40
C ILE A 1229 -1.63 27.62 -29.91
N ALA A 1230 -0.69 26.99 -29.20
CA ALA A 1230 -0.80 26.75 -27.76
C ALA A 1230 -0.84 28.06 -26.95
N GLU A 1231 0.02 29.03 -27.26
CA GLU A 1231 0.01 30.37 -26.67
C GLU A 1231 -1.33 31.07 -26.88
N LYS A 1232 -1.86 31.09 -28.12
CA LYS A 1232 -3.16 31.69 -28.40
C LYS A 1232 -4.31 30.99 -27.69
N LEU A 1233 -4.26 29.67 -27.55
CA LEU A 1233 -5.27 28.91 -26.80
C LEU A 1233 -5.19 29.21 -25.30
N VAL A 1234 -4.00 29.30 -24.70
CA VAL A 1234 -3.83 29.71 -23.30
C VAL A 1234 -4.36 31.13 -23.07
N ASN A 1235 -4.08 32.07 -23.99
CA ASN A 1235 -4.58 33.44 -23.93
C ASN A 1235 -6.09 33.57 -24.29
N MET A 1236 -6.83 32.47 -24.44
CA MET A 1236 -8.28 32.43 -24.69
C MET A 1236 -9.09 31.78 -23.56
N TYR A 1237 -8.44 31.39 -22.45
CA TYR A 1237 -9.05 30.75 -21.27
C TYR A 1237 -8.64 31.46 -19.97
#